data_AF-A0A2J8IHA2-F1
#
_entry.id   AF-A0A2J8IHA2-F1
#
_cell.length_a   1.000
_cell.length_b   1.000
_cell.length_c   1.000
_cell.angle_alpha   90.00
_cell.angle_beta   90.00
_cell.angle_gamma   90.00
#
_symmetry.space_group_name_H-M   'P 1'
#
loop_
_entity.id
_entity.type
_entity.pdbx_description
1 polymer ?
#
loop_
_entity_poly.entity_id
_entity_poly.type
_entity_poly.pdbx_seq_one_letter_code
_entity_poly.pdbx_strand_id
1 'polypeptide(L)'
;MNSGGEKPRTSPWNRYVESAVRGPGPGPDGAGKVGLGAGTGQHAGNNPGAGSGPVEGRHRTFEVVPSGRRRARQQWGRVWDNARQRVGKAGSGKDRDGGDEAPRRRMDVRLAMPAAAVWAAALAGLWLQPAALAVLCCGCVAAGVLMLKRPGRRSAGFRGRRAPEAGREPARRSFLATGAVALFLAAATAAHSAVAAGQRFEGPLAEAIASGKSAVAVVEVAGAPRPLAAPGQAGPPERWSVPVWTRDVSTGGVLLRTRAQLMVMGGGAWGNVVPGQVLRAAGKLRPADPGREEAGILAASAAPGKPGQSPILERSAKELRERFVAASSFLAPDPRGLLPGMVTGDTSALDEGLNNAMKVVGMTHLTAVSGANCGLVLGALLLACRSLRLPRLPAAVLAAGGLGLFVVLVGPDASVLRAALMGAVAVVSLAGGRAGRGLSFLCLAVIGLLLMDPGLGSSFGFLLSVLATLGIIVLGRCIIDWTPKCVPRWAAAAVAVPLSAQLLCGPVIVLLQPQFSSYSLLANVIASPLVAPVTLLGTAAVPLLVLVPWPATALIAVAGTFSAGVAGTARFASQLPGASLPWPEGIPGLLTMLFLSMLTYGAVWAAARPRRFIRCILFCHRRLVSLIEVLETSAITILRRAGGATSHGPHRDKAGPPAPGLEQAAGRGRLEYSTDLSGRNPRWPLHKSEQPVPRHQTRQPGGM
;
A
#
# COMPACT_ATOMS: atom_id res chain seq x y z
N MET A 1 -46.83 0.99 40.26
CA MET A 1 -45.38 1.22 40.26
C MET A 1 -44.85 1.03 38.84
N ASN A 2 -44.34 2.11 38.24
CA ASN A 2 -43.94 2.18 36.84
C ASN A 2 -42.43 2.39 36.79
N SER A 3 -41.66 1.41 36.29
CA SER A 3 -40.20 1.48 36.16
C SER A 3 -39.82 1.94 34.74
N GLY A 4 -39.37 3.19 34.64
CA GLY A 4 -38.77 3.75 33.42
C GLY A 4 -37.30 3.36 33.32
N GLY A 5 -36.92 2.64 32.27
CA GLY A 5 -35.54 2.28 31.98
C GLY A 5 -34.76 3.42 31.32
N GLU A 6 -33.68 3.85 31.97
CA GLU A 6 -32.67 4.74 31.40
C GLU A 6 -31.87 4.05 30.28
N LYS A 7 -31.65 4.77 29.17
CA LYS A 7 -30.70 4.37 28.10
C LYS A 7 -29.26 4.67 28.53
N PRO A 8 -28.27 3.82 28.20
CA PRO A 8 -26.89 4.05 28.59
C PRO A 8 -26.28 5.26 27.84
N ARG A 9 -25.70 6.19 28.59
CA ARG A 9 -24.94 7.34 28.07
C ARG A 9 -23.67 6.86 27.38
N THR A 10 -23.52 7.15 26.09
CA THR A 10 -22.31 6.85 25.30
C THR A 10 -21.17 7.82 25.65
N SER A 11 -19.94 7.28 25.75
CA SER A 11 -18.74 8.04 26.10
C SER A 11 -18.40 9.10 25.03
N PRO A 12 -17.76 10.23 25.40
CA PRO A 12 -17.38 11.30 24.48
C PRO A 12 -16.51 10.82 23.32
N TRP A 13 -15.69 9.79 23.56
CA TRP A 13 -14.81 9.17 22.58
C TRP A 13 -15.56 8.43 21.46
N ASN A 14 -16.63 7.72 21.80
CA ASN A 14 -17.47 7.05 20.78
C ASN A 14 -18.20 8.05 19.89
N ARG A 15 -18.61 9.20 20.46
CA ARG A 15 -19.17 10.32 19.70
C ARG A 15 -18.16 10.90 18.71
N TYR A 16 -16.88 10.94 19.10
CA TYR A 16 -15.78 11.39 18.24
C TYR A 16 -15.58 10.44 17.05
N VAL A 17 -15.58 9.13 17.30
CA VAL A 17 -15.46 8.09 16.25
C VAL A 17 -16.65 8.13 15.30
N GLU A 18 -17.88 8.28 15.80
CA GLU A 18 -19.07 8.41 14.95
C GLU A 18 -19.05 9.67 14.07
N SER A 19 -18.61 10.80 14.62
CA SER A 19 -18.51 12.07 13.87
C SER A 19 -17.41 12.04 12.79
N ALA A 20 -16.29 11.35 13.05
CA ALA A 20 -15.20 11.16 12.10
C ALA A 20 -15.58 10.21 10.96
N VAL A 21 -16.49 9.27 11.21
CA VAL A 21 -16.97 8.30 10.21
C VAL A 21 -18.08 8.87 9.33
N ARG A 22 -18.93 9.77 9.83
CA ARG A 22 -20.08 10.29 9.07
C ARG A 22 -19.82 11.56 8.23
N GLY A 23 -18.76 12.33 8.50
CA GLY A 23 -18.59 13.64 7.85
C GLY A 23 -19.71 14.63 8.24
N PRO A 24 -19.63 15.92 7.86
CA PRO A 24 -20.62 16.91 8.28
C PRO A 24 -21.98 16.59 7.65
N GLY A 25 -22.98 16.30 8.48
CA GLY A 25 -24.37 16.31 8.04
C GLY A 25 -24.79 17.73 7.67
N PRO A 26 -25.81 17.90 6.80
CA PRO A 26 -26.37 19.22 6.54
C PRO A 26 -26.93 19.78 7.85
N GLY A 27 -26.55 21.02 8.18
CA GLY A 27 -27.16 21.76 9.28
C GLY A 27 -28.66 21.98 9.02
N PRO A 28 -29.49 22.10 10.07
CA PRO A 28 -30.91 22.34 9.90
C PRO A 28 -31.16 23.84 9.71
N ASP A 29 -31.18 24.30 8.47
CA ASP A 29 -31.82 25.56 8.06
C ASP A 29 -32.70 25.22 6.85
N GLY A 30 -34.01 25.41 6.78
CA GLY A 30 -35.00 25.93 7.71
C GLY A 30 -36.39 25.86 7.04
N ALA A 31 -37.46 25.87 7.86
CA ALA A 31 -38.80 26.36 7.51
C ALA A 31 -39.68 26.23 8.76
N GLY A 32 -39.91 27.33 9.49
CA GLY A 32 -41.23 27.93 9.48
C GLY A 32 -41.29 29.16 10.38
N LYS A 33 -41.53 30.31 9.76
CA LYS A 33 -41.92 31.58 10.39
C LYS A 33 -43.20 31.40 11.19
N VAL A 34 -43.25 31.82 12.46
CA VAL A 34 -44.39 32.56 13.06
C VAL A 34 -43.82 33.45 14.18
N GLY A 35 -44.31 34.69 14.23
CA GLY A 35 -43.71 35.83 14.94
C GLY A 35 -43.66 35.75 16.47
N LEU A 36 -42.69 36.50 16.99
CA LEU A 36 -42.62 36.94 18.38
C LEU A 36 -43.39 38.27 18.51
N GLY A 37 -44.37 38.29 19.40
CA GLY A 37 -45.10 39.50 19.78
C GLY A 37 -45.94 39.29 21.04
N ALA A 38 -45.38 39.75 22.18
CA ALA A 38 -46.04 40.31 23.36
C ALA A 38 -46.94 39.45 24.28
N GLY A 39 -46.83 39.75 25.58
CA GLY A 39 -47.92 39.66 26.57
C GLY A 39 -47.68 38.65 27.70
N THR A 40 -47.01 39.03 28.80
CA THR A 40 -47.62 39.41 30.09
C THR A 40 -48.73 38.49 30.58
N GLY A 41 -48.46 37.80 31.69
CA GLY A 41 -49.48 37.04 32.40
C GLY A 41 -50.44 37.93 33.19
N GLN A 42 -51.61 37.38 33.52
CA GLN A 42 -52.28 37.61 34.80
C GLN A 42 -53.45 36.62 34.96
N HIS A 43 -53.62 36.11 36.19
CA HIS A 43 -54.86 35.79 36.94
C HIS A 43 -56.16 35.44 36.20
N ALA A 44 -57.11 34.65 36.71
CA ALA A 44 -57.36 33.83 37.88
C ALA A 44 -58.84 33.39 37.73
N GLY A 45 -59.25 32.31 38.39
CA GLY A 45 -60.64 32.20 38.87
C GLY A 45 -61.50 31.04 38.36
N ASN A 46 -61.95 30.26 39.35
CA ASN A 46 -63.23 29.53 39.46
C ASN A 46 -63.37 28.05 39.04
N ASN A 47 -63.01 27.20 40.02
CA ASN A 47 -63.88 26.29 40.80
C ASN A 47 -64.62 25.06 40.17
N PRO A 48 -64.97 24.03 40.99
CA PRO A 48 -64.72 22.61 40.69
C PRO A 48 -65.93 21.67 41.04
N GLY A 49 -65.69 20.35 41.06
CA GLY A 49 -66.45 19.34 41.82
C GLY A 49 -67.68 18.77 41.10
N ALA A 50 -67.96 17.47 40.97
CA ALA A 50 -67.82 16.27 41.82
C ALA A 50 -69.21 15.64 42.08
N GLY A 51 -69.27 14.30 42.10
CA GLY A 51 -70.33 13.46 42.71
C GLY A 51 -71.52 13.13 41.79
N SER A 52 -72.15 11.96 41.80
CA SER A 52 -72.21 10.86 42.81
C SER A 52 -72.95 9.64 42.21
N GLY A 53 -72.40 8.41 42.23
CA GLY A 53 -72.85 7.26 43.08
C GLY A 53 -73.93 6.38 42.41
N PRO A 54 -74.36 5.19 42.94
CA PRO A 54 -73.75 4.18 43.84
C PRO A 54 -73.72 2.74 43.21
N VAL A 55 -72.80 1.83 43.61
CA VAL A 55 -72.91 0.69 44.55
C VAL A 55 -74.12 -0.26 44.39
N GLU A 56 -73.87 -1.50 43.96
CA GLU A 56 -74.61 -2.70 44.41
C GLU A 56 -73.72 -3.95 44.29
N GLY A 57 -73.74 -4.80 45.33
CA GLY A 57 -72.77 -5.89 45.51
C GLY A 57 -73.31 -7.29 45.20
N ARG A 58 -72.39 -8.26 45.04
CA ARG A 58 -72.58 -9.65 45.50
C ARG A 58 -71.27 -10.44 45.58
N HIS A 59 -71.25 -11.31 46.57
CA HIS A 59 -70.15 -12.13 47.06
C HIS A 59 -69.82 -13.37 46.20
N ARG A 60 -68.52 -13.73 46.22
CA ARG A 60 -67.86 -15.06 46.34
C ARG A 60 -68.35 -16.25 45.51
N THR A 61 -67.40 -16.92 44.84
CA THR A 61 -66.87 -18.25 45.25
C THR A 61 -65.60 -18.63 44.48
N PHE A 62 -64.74 -19.40 45.15
CA PHE A 62 -63.56 -20.08 44.61
C PHE A 62 -63.97 -21.33 43.84
N GLU A 63 -63.31 -21.64 42.72
CA GLU A 63 -63.11 -23.01 42.27
C GLU A 63 -61.79 -23.15 41.48
N VAL A 64 -61.05 -24.20 41.81
CA VAL A 64 -59.78 -24.63 41.19
C VAL A 64 -60.09 -25.77 40.20
N VAL A 65 -59.19 -26.00 39.22
CA VAL A 65 -58.93 -27.24 38.41
C VAL A 65 -59.00 -26.97 36.87
N PRO A 66 -58.13 -27.53 35.97
CA PRO A 66 -56.68 -27.72 36.02
C PRO A 66 -55.93 -27.44 34.66
N SER A 67 -54.60 -27.55 34.71
CA SER A 67 -53.66 -28.04 33.67
C SER A 67 -53.92 -27.81 32.17
N GLY A 68 -53.26 -26.78 31.61
CA GLY A 68 -53.17 -26.54 30.16
C GLY A 68 -51.73 -26.51 29.62
N ARG A 69 -50.95 -27.58 29.79
CA ARG A 69 -49.57 -27.78 29.23
C ARG A 69 -49.49 -27.63 27.69
N ARG A 70 -50.60 -27.35 27.00
CA ARG A 70 -50.69 -27.12 25.55
C ARG A 70 -50.71 -25.65 25.11
N ARG A 71 -50.97 -24.67 25.99
CA ARG A 71 -50.98 -23.24 25.59
C ARG A 71 -49.59 -22.59 25.55
N ALA A 72 -48.64 -23.02 26.39
CA ALA A 72 -47.27 -22.50 26.38
C ALA A 72 -46.48 -22.88 25.10
N ARG A 73 -46.75 -24.06 24.53
CA ARG A 73 -46.08 -24.53 23.29
C ARG A 73 -46.57 -23.80 22.03
N GLN A 74 -47.84 -23.39 21.99
CA GLN A 74 -48.41 -22.65 20.86
C GLN A 74 -48.05 -21.16 20.86
N GLN A 75 -47.75 -20.58 22.01
CA GLN A 75 -47.30 -19.19 22.11
C GLN A 75 -45.82 -19.05 21.72
N TRP A 76 -44.98 -20.03 22.07
CA TRP A 76 -43.57 -20.08 21.65
C TRP A 76 -43.40 -20.40 20.15
N GLY A 77 -44.26 -21.24 19.57
CA GLY A 77 -44.27 -21.51 18.12
C GLY A 77 -44.53 -20.24 17.29
N ARG A 78 -45.49 -19.40 17.70
CA ARG A 78 -45.79 -18.15 16.98
C ARG A 78 -44.70 -17.08 17.12
N VAL A 79 -43.96 -17.06 18.22
CA VAL A 79 -42.78 -16.17 18.37
C VAL A 79 -41.63 -16.65 17.50
N TRP A 80 -41.43 -17.97 17.39
CA TRP A 80 -40.38 -18.56 16.56
C TRP A 80 -40.68 -18.45 15.06
N ASP A 81 -41.95 -18.59 14.66
CA ASP A 81 -42.36 -18.43 13.27
C ASP A 81 -42.35 -16.97 12.81
N ASN A 82 -42.69 -16.01 13.70
CA ASN A 82 -42.48 -14.58 13.41
C ASN A 82 -41.00 -14.19 13.37
N ALA A 83 -40.15 -14.81 14.19
CA ALA A 83 -38.70 -14.64 14.11
C ALA A 83 -38.12 -15.25 12.82
N ARG A 84 -38.59 -16.43 12.40
CA ARG A 84 -38.24 -17.04 11.11
C ARG A 84 -38.77 -16.27 9.91
N GLN A 85 -39.96 -15.69 9.97
CA GLN A 85 -40.47 -14.84 8.88
C GLN A 85 -39.71 -13.50 8.80
N ARG A 86 -39.24 -12.94 9.93
CA ARG A 86 -38.37 -11.75 9.93
C ARG A 86 -36.92 -12.04 9.50
N VAL A 87 -36.43 -13.26 9.69
CA VAL A 87 -35.10 -13.70 9.23
C VAL A 87 -35.13 -14.28 7.81
N GLY A 88 -36.27 -14.82 7.36
CA GLY A 88 -36.48 -15.43 6.03
C GLY A 88 -36.94 -14.45 4.95
N LYS A 89 -37.58 -13.32 5.30
CA LYS A 89 -37.84 -12.21 4.36
C LYS A 89 -36.65 -11.27 4.13
N ALA A 90 -35.51 -11.51 4.79
CA ALA A 90 -34.24 -10.84 4.49
C ALA A 90 -33.41 -11.54 3.38
N GLY A 91 -33.95 -12.57 2.73
CA GLY A 91 -33.21 -13.43 1.79
C GLY A 91 -33.91 -13.76 0.46
N SER A 92 -34.99 -13.07 0.08
CA SER A 92 -35.60 -13.25 -1.24
C SER A 92 -36.35 -11.99 -1.67
N GLY A 93 -35.63 -11.09 -2.32
CA GLY A 93 -36.15 -9.88 -2.95
C GLY A 93 -35.29 -9.59 -4.17
N LYS A 94 -35.76 -10.09 -5.31
CA LYS A 94 -35.18 -9.93 -6.64
C LYS A 94 -35.20 -8.45 -7.05
N ASP A 95 -34.12 -8.04 -7.71
CA ASP A 95 -33.91 -6.80 -8.45
C ASP A 95 -35.17 -6.04 -8.85
N ARG A 96 -35.31 -4.80 -8.34
CA ARG A 96 -35.78 -3.60 -9.07
C ARG A 96 -35.79 -2.36 -8.15
N ASP A 97 -35.16 -1.30 -8.66
CA ASP A 97 -35.20 0.13 -8.31
C ASP A 97 -34.74 0.63 -6.93
N GLY A 98 -33.57 1.29 -6.96
CA GLY A 98 -33.46 2.73 -6.65
C GLY A 98 -33.50 3.16 -5.18
N GLY A 99 -32.32 3.27 -4.53
CA GLY A 99 -32.18 4.03 -3.28
C GLY A 99 -30.89 3.76 -2.49
N ASP A 100 -29.93 4.67 -2.60
CA ASP A 100 -28.84 4.98 -1.64
C ASP A 100 -27.97 3.85 -1.07
N GLU A 101 -27.18 3.21 -1.94
CA GLU A 101 -25.82 2.82 -1.54
C GLU A 101 -24.98 4.10 -1.46
N ALA A 102 -24.54 4.49 -0.25
CA ALA A 102 -23.52 5.52 -0.09
C ALA A 102 -22.36 5.24 -1.09
N PRO A 103 -22.04 6.18 -2.00
CA PRO A 103 -21.23 5.87 -3.17
C PRO A 103 -19.87 5.37 -2.71
N ARG A 104 -19.54 4.10 -3.01
CA ARG A 104 -18.17 3.59 -2.90
C ARG A 104 -17.28 4.57 -3.65
N ARG A 105 -16.54 5.40 -2.90
CA ARG A 105 -15.61 6.39 -3.44
C ARG A 105 -14.66 5.69 -4.41
N ARG A 106 -14.89 5.89 -5.71
CA ARG A 106 -14.05 5.33 -6.77
C ARG A 106 -12.62 5.87 -6.60
N MET A 107 -11.63 4.99 -6.60
CA MET A 107 -10.23 5.39 -6.67
C MET A 107 -10.02 6.09 -8.02
N ASP A 108 -9.51 7.32 -7.99
CA ASP A 108 -9.20 8.07 -9.19
C ASP A 108 -7.80 7.68 -9.69
N VAL A 109 -7.76 6.80 -10.69
CA VAL A 109 -6.53 6.21 -11.27
C VAL A 109 -5.99 7.06 -12.44
N ARG A 110 -6.65 8.18 -12.77
CA ARG A 110 -6.30 9.00 -13.96
C ARG A 110 -4.88 9.54 -13.94
N LEU A 111 -4.33 9.80 -12.75
CA LEU A 111 -2.96 10.31 -12.58
C LEU A 111 -1.89 9.21 -12.54
N ALA A 112 -2.28 7.94 -12.48
CA ALA A 112 -1.32 6.83 -12.45
C ALA A 112 -0.54 6.70 -13.77
N MET A 113 -1.22 6.88 -14.91
CA MET A 113 -0.58 6.86 -16.23
C MET A 113 0.43 8.01 -16.41
N PRO A 114 0.09 9.29 -16.12
CA PRO A 114 1.07 10.38 -16.07
C PRO A 114 2.27 10.10 -15.16
N ALA A 115 2.05 9.59 -13.95
CA ALA A 115 3.14 9.30 -13.02
C ALA A 115 4.07 8.19 -13.55
N ALA A 116 3.52 7.13 -14.14
CA ALA A 116 4.30 6.06 -14.75
C ALA A 116 5.10 6.54 -15.98
N ALA A 117 4.50 7.40 -16.81
CA ALA A 117 5.16 7.97 -17.99
C ALA A 117 6.33 8.89 -17.61
N VAL A 118 6.12 9.76 -16.62
CA VAL A 118 7.17 10.62 -16.04
C VAL A 118 8.31 9.77 -15.47
N TRP A 119 7.98 8.70 -14.74
CA TRP A 119 9.00 7.79 -14.21
C TRP A 119 9.79 7.06 -15.29
N ALA A 120 9.11 6.54 -16.31
CA ALA A 120 9.78 5.91 -17.43
C ALA A 120 10.73 6.88 -18.15
N ALA A 121 10.32 8.14 -18.34
CA ALA A 121 11.15 9.19 -18.92
C ALA A 121 12.36 9.57 -18.03
N ALA A 122 12.17 9.60 -16.71
CA ALA A 122 13.26 9.82 -15.75
C ALA A 122 14.30 8.68 -15.81
N LEU A 123 13.84 7.41 -15.77
CA LEU A 123 14.71 6.24 -15.87
C LEU A 123 15.44 6.16 -17.21
N ALA A 124 14.74 6.45 -18.32
CA ALA A 124 15.34 6.58 -19.64
C ALA A 124 16.52 7.58 -19.63
N GLY A 125 16.41 8.66 -18.85
CA GLY A 125 17.47 9.64 -18.63
C GLY A 125 18.81 9.09 -18.15
N LEU A 126 18.83 7.93 -17.47
CA LEU A 126 20.07 7.33 -16.96
C LEU A 126 20.80 6.47 -17.99
N TRP A 127 20.09 5.96 -18.99
CA TRP A 127 20.62 4.99 -19.94
C TRP A 127 20.76 5.54 -21.35
N LEU A 128 19.94 6.52 -21.73
CA LEU A 128 19.95 7.10 -23.07
C LEU A 128 20.87 8.31 -23.15
N GLN A 129 21.53 8.44 -24.31
CA GLN A 129 22.31 9.61 -24.67
C GLN A 129 21.41 10.85 -24.87
N PRO A 130 21.96 12.08 -24.75
CA PRO A 130 21.18 13.31 -24.88
C PRO A 130 20.37 13.41 -26.17
N ALA A 131 20.96 12.99 -27.31
CA ALA A 131 20.27 12.98 -28.60
C ALA A 131 19.03 12.08 -28.62
N ALA A 132 19.12 10.88 -28.04
CA ALA A 132 17.99 9.95 -27.98
C ALA A 132 16.89 10.45 -27.03
N LEU A 133 17.26 11.14 -25.95
CA LEU A 133 16.29 11.80 -25.06
C LEU A 133 15.60 12.99 -25.73
N ALA A 134 16.30 13.73 -26.59
CA ALA A 134 15.69 14.80 -27.40
C ALA A 134 14.67 14.23 -28.40
N VAL A 135 14.97 13.10 -29.06
CA VAL A 135 14.02 12.38 -29.92
C VAL A 135 12.81 11.90 -29.13
N LEU A 136 13.01 11.33 -27.94
CA LEU A 136 11.93 10.90 -27.06
C LEU A 136 11.03 12.09 -26.67
N CYS A 137 11.62 13.23 -26.30
CA CYS A 137 10.90 14.46 -25.97
C CYS A 137 10.03 14.93 -27.14
N CYS A 138 10.62 15.09 -28.33
CA CYS A 138 9.90 15.49 -29.54
C CYS A 138 8.77 14.51 -29.90
N GLY A 139 9.03 13.20 -29.79
CA GLY A 139 8.05 12.15 -30.03
C GLY A 139 6.87 12.22 -29.05
N CYS A 140 7.14 12.42 -27.76
CA CYS A 140 6.10 12.60 -26.74
C CYS A 140 5.25 13.85 -26.99
N VAL A 141 5.87 14.99 -27.33
CA VAL A 141 5.14 16.24 -27.67
C VAL A 141 4.26 16.03 -28.90
N ALA A 142 4.80 15.45 -29.98
CA ALA A 142 4.06 15.20 -31.21
C ALA A 142 2.86 14.26 -30.97
N ALA A 143 3.06 13.17 -30.22
CA ALA A 143 2.00 12.24 -29.85
C ALA A 143 0.93 12.91 -28.98
N GLY A 144 1.32 13.75 -28.01
CA GLY A 144 0.40 14.51 -27.16
C GLY A 144 -0.47 15.48 -27.96
N VAL A 145 0.12 16.22 -28.88
CA VAL A 145 -0.61 17.13 -29.80
C VAL A 145 -1.55 16.34 -30.71
N LEU A 146 -1.11 15.20 -31.27
CA LEU A 146 -1.95 14.36 -32.13
C LEU A 146 -3.16 13.79 -31.35
N MET A 147 -2.98 13.39 -30.09
CA MET A 147 -4.08 12.91 -29.25
C MET A 147 -5.13 14.00 -28.97
N LEU A 148 -4.72 15.26 -28.81
CA LEU A 148 -5.62 16.40 -28.65
C LEU A 148 -6.30 16.82 -29.96
N LYS A 149 -5.60 16.67 -31.09
CA LYS A 149 -6.12 17.00 -32.43
C LYS A 149 -7.06 15.96 -33.03
N ARG A 150 -7.13 14.73 -32.49
CA ARG A 150 -8.05 13.69 -33.01
C ARG A 150 -9.48 14.21 -32.95
N PRO A 151 -10.12 14.55 -34.09
CA PRO A 151 -11.51 14.95 -34.07
C PRO A 151 -12.29 13.76 -33.51
N GLY A 152 -13.03 13.99 -32.43
CA GLY A 152 -13.95 12.97 -31.94
C GLY A 152 -14.81 12.60 -33.14
N ARG A 153 -14.69 11.36 -33.65
CA ARG A 153 -15.58 10.81 -34.68
C ARG A 153 -16.99 11.00 -34.14
N ARG A 154 -17.62 12.14 -34.46
CA ARG A 154 -19.06 12.25 -34.45
C ARG A 154 -19.46 11.20 -35.47
N SER A 155 -20.13 10.16 -34.98
CA SER A 155 -20.82 9.21 -35.83
C SER A 155 -21.88 10.01 -36.61
N ALA A 156 -21.45 10.64 -37.70
CA ALA A 156 -22.30 11.29 -38.66
C ALA A 156 -22.53 10.24 -39.74
N GLY A 157 -23.67 9.55 -39.65
CA GLY A 157 -24.06 8.63 -40.72
C GLY A 157 -24.93 7.44 -40.36
N PHE A 158 -25.79 7.48 -39.34
CA PHE A 158 -26.99 6.64 -39.39
C PHE A 158 -28.20 7.27 -38.68
N ARG A 159 -29.07 7.83 -39.54
CA ARG A 159 -30.53 8.02 -39.49
C ARG A 159 -31.19 8.84 -38.38
N GLY A 160 -31.97 9.82 -38.84
CA GLY A 160 -33.43 9.84 -38.61
C GLY A 160 -33.92 10.03 -37.18
N ARG A 161 -34.39 11.25 -36.91
CA ARG A 161 -35.63 11.57 -36.17
C ARG A 161 -35.89 10.81 -34.85
N ARG A 162 -35.48 11.41 -33.73
CA ARG A 162 -36.23 11.73 -32.49
C ARG A 162 -35.29 11.81 -31.27
N ALA A 163 -35.39 12.91 -30.52
CA ALA A 163 -34.91 13.06 -29.14
C ALA A 163 -35.77 12.18 -28.18
N PRO A 164 -35.46 11.98 -26.88
CA PRO A 164 -34.55 12.74 -26.00
C PRO A 164 -33.65 11.92 -25.05
N GLU A 165 -32.59 12.53 -24.50
CA GLU A 165 -32.24 12.50 -23.06
C GLU A 165 -30.85 13.10 -22.79
N ALA A 166 -30.78 13.90 -21.72
CA ALA A 166 -29.63 14.67 -21.32
C ALA A 166 -28.48 13.79 -20.79
N GLY A 167 -27.34 13.88 -21.46
CA GLY A 167 -26.06 14.17 -20.82
C GLY A 167 -25.40 13.06 -19.99
N ARG A 168 -24.76 12.09 -20.65
CA ARG A 168 -23.67 11.30 -20.03
C ARG A 168 -22.68 10.66 -21.01
N GLU A 169 -22.16 11.41 -21.99
CA GLU A 169 -20.94 11.00 -22.72
C GLU A 169 -19.74 11.97 -22.61
N PRO A 170 -19.14 12.20 -21.42
CA PRO A 170 -17.86 12.92 -21.30
C PRO A 170 -16.62 12.00 -21.15
N ALA A 171 -16.78 10.67 -21.13
CA ALA A 171 -15.71 9.76 -20.70
C ALA A 171 -14.52 9.64 -21.67
N ARG A 172 -14.75 9.57 -22.99
CA ARG A 172 -13.67 9.37 -23.99
C ARG A 172 -12.72 10.57 -24.14
N ARG A 173 -13.25 11.80 -24.09
CA ARG A 173 -12.42 13.02 -24.15
C ARG A 173 -11.52 13.17 -22.93
N SER A 174 -12.00 12.75 -21.76
CA SER A 174 -11.22 12.83 -20.53
C SER A 174 -10.01 11.89 -20.51
N PHE A 175 -10.09 10.71 -21.15
CA PHE A 175 -8.96 9.76 -21.20
C PHE A 175 -7.87 10.21 -22.16
N LEU A 176 -8.26 10.74 -23.33
CA LEU A 176 -7.31 11.31 -24.30
C LEU A 176 -6.60 12.55 -23.74
N ALA A 177 -7.34 13.43 -23.04
CA ALA A 177 -6.74 14.58 -22.38
C ALA A 177 -5.75 14.17 -21.27
N THR A 178 -6.07 13.16 -20.45
CA THR A 178 -5.12 12.65 -19.45
C THR A 178 -3.90 11.98 -20.09
N GLY A 179 -4.07 11.30 -21.22
CA GLY A 179 -2.96 10.73 -21.99
C GLY A 179 -2.05 11.82 -22.59
N ALA A 180 -2.62 12.90 -23.11
CA ALA A 180 -1.85 14.04 -23.62
C ALA A 180 -1.05 14.74 -22.51
N VAL A 181 -1.67 14.96 -21.34
CA VAL A 181 -0.97 15.50 -20.16
C VAL A 181 0.16 14.58 -19.72
N ALA A 182 -0.06 13.26 -19.69
CA ALA A 182 1.00 12.29 -19.39
C ALA A 182 2.20 12.45 -20.34
N LEU A 183 1.94 12.60 -21.64
CA LEU A 183 2.98 12.76 -22.65
C LEU A 183 3.72 14.09 -22.53
N PHE A 184 3.04 15.21 -22.24
CA PHE A 184 3.71 16.49 -22.03
C PHE A 184 4.58 16.50 -20.77
N LEU A 185 4.11 15.88 -19.68
CA LEU A 185 4.91 15.75 -18.45
C LEU A 185 6.12 14.82 -18.68
N ALA A 186 5.94 13.72 -19.41
CA ALA A 186 7.03 12.84 -19.82
C ALA A 186 8.04 13.57 -20.71
N ALA A 187 7.58 14.41 -21.64
CA ALA A 187 8.46 15.23 -22.48
C ALA A 187 9.27 16.25 -21.66
N ALA A 188 8.63 16.94 -20.71
CA ALA A 188 9.32 17.86 -19.80
C ALA A 188 10.41 17.14 -18.98
N THR A 189 10.09 15.94 -18.48
CA THR A 189 11.03 15.09 -17.74
C THR A 189 12.17 14.62 -18.65
N ALA A 190 11.87 14.18 -19.87
CA ALA A 190 12.88 13.76 -20.85
C ALA A 190 13.81 14.91 -21.25
N ALA A 191 13.29 16.13 -21.41
CA ALA A 191 14.09 17.32 -21.68
C ALA A 191 15.03 17.66 -20.52
N HIS A 192 14.53 17.61 -19.28
CA HIS A 192 15.35 17.84 -18.10
C HIS A 192 16.42 16.74 -17.92
N SER A 193 16.04 15.49 -18.11
CA SER A 193 16.97 14.35 -18.17
C SER A 193 18.01 14.49 -19.27
N ALA A 194 17.68 15.08 -20.42
CA ALA A 194 18.63 15.31 -21.52
C ALA A 194 19.71 16.32 -21.13
N VAL A 195 19.33 17.39 -20.41
CA VAL A 195 20.29 18.36 -19.87
C VAL A 195 21.22 17.68 -18.86
N ALA A 196 20.67 16.90 -17.93
CA ALA A 196 21.45 16.14 -16.95
C ALA A 196 22.33 15.05 -17.60
N ALA A 197 21.86 14.41 -18.67
CA ALA A 197 22.65 13.46 -19.45
C ALA A 197 23.79 14.16 -20.21
N GLY A 198 23.55 15.35 -20.77
CA GLY A 198 24.57 16.15 -21.45
C GLY A 198 25.72 16.49 -20.52
N GLN A 199 25.44 16.84 -19.26
CA GLN A 199 26.48 17.10 -18.25
C GLN A 199 27.29 15.85 -17.85
N ARG A 200 26.74 14.65 -18.05
CA ARG A 200 27.37 13.36 -17.67
C ARG A 200 28.17 12.74 -18.81
N PHE A 201 27.61 12.76 -20.01
CA PHE A 201 28.16 12.05 -21.16
C PHE A 201 28.89 12.96 -22.15
N GLU A 202 28.67 14.28 -22.10
CA GLU A 202 29.23 15.24 -23.05
C GLU A 202 30.02 16.33 -22.33
N GLY A 203 31.01 16.90 -23.04
CA GLY A 203 31.78 18.04 -22.58
C GLY A 203 33.10 17.73 -21.85
N PRO A 204 33.86 18.79 -21.50
CA PRO A 204 35.24 18.66 -21.02
C PRO A 204 35.36 17.98 -19.65
N LEU A 205 34.31 18.01 -18.83
CA LEU A 205 34.27 17.27 -17.56
C LEU A 205 34.15 15.76 -17.80
N ALA A 206 33.29 15.32 -18.72
CA ALA A 206 33.14 13.91 -19.05
C ALA A 206 34.45 13.32 -19.60
N GLU A 207 35.16 14.08 -20.44
CA GLU A 207 36.49 13.71 -20.94
C GLU A 207 37.54 13.65 -19.82
N ALA A 208 37.53 14.61 -18.90
CA ALA A 208 38.42 14.59 -17.73
C ALA A 208 38.18 13.40 -16.80
N ILE A 209 36.91 12.98 -16.65
CA ILE A 209 36.51 11.79 -15.88
C ILE A 209 36.95 10.51 -16.60
N ALA A 210 36.70 10.39 -17.91
CA ALA A 210 37.08 9.24 -18.70
C ALA A 210 38.60 9.04 -18.77
N SER A 211 39.37 10.12 -18.81
CA SER A 211 40.84 10.10 -18.81
C SER A 211 41.47 9.95 -17.41
N GLY A 212 40.67 9.91 -16.35
CA GLY A 212 41.16 9.70 -14.99
C GLY A 212 42.06 10.82 -14.45
N LYS A 213 41.91 12.04 -14.96
CA LYS A 213 42.78 13.18 -14.61
C LYS A 213 42.61 13.61 -13.15
N SER A 214 43.69 14.13 -12.57
CA SER A 214 43.63 14.83 -11.28
C SER A 214 42.89 16.15 -11.44
N ALA A 215 41.99 16.43 -10.51
CA ALA A 215 41.13 17.61 -10.52
C ALA A 215 41.12 18.29 -9.14
N VAL A 216 41.04 19.62 -9.17
CA VAL A 216 40.67 20.42 -8.00
C VAL A 216 39.30 21.02 -8.27
N ALA A 217 38.30 20.62 -7.48
CA ALA A 217 36.93 21.04 -7.64
C ALA A 217 36.48 21.89 -6.44
N VAL A 218 35.83 23.01 -6.71
CA VAL A 218 34.96 23.70 -5.75
C VAL A 218 33.62 23.01 -5.81
N VAL A 219 33.23 22.41 -4.70
CA VAL A 219 32.04 21.56 -4.61
C VAL A 219 31.12 22.03 -3.49
N GLU A 220 29.82 21.88 -3.71
CA GLU A 220 28.77 22.10 -2.74
C GLU A 220 28.24 20.74 -2.28
N VAL A 221 28.23 20.49 -0.97
CA VAL A 221 27.80 19.20 -0.42
C VAL A 221 26.31 19.00 -0.68
N ALA A 222 25.96 17.97 -1.45
CA ALA A 222 24.58 17.72 -1.87
C ALA A 222 23.77 16.92 -0.83
N GLY A 223 24.43 16.10 -0.02
CA GLY A 223 23.79 15.22 0.95
C GLY A 223 24.71 14.85 2.10
N ALA A 224 24.15 14.22 3.12
CA ALA A 224 24.90 13.84 4.32
C ALA A 224 26.01 12.81 3.98
N PRO A 225 27.20 12.91 4.61
CA PRO A 225 28.28 11.97 4.40
C PRO A 225 27.86 10.57 4.86
N ARG A 226 28.13 9.55 4.05
CA ARG A 226 27.83 8.15 4.35
C ARG A 226 29.11 7.36 4.62
N PRO A 227 29.17 6.56 5.68
CA PRO A 227 30.34 5.77 5.97
C PRO A 227 30.46 4.60 4.97
N LEU A 228 31.65 4.41 4.41
CA LEU A 228 32.00 3.24 3.60
C LEU A 228 32.70 2.24 4.52
N ALA A 229 31.92 1.40 5.19
CA ALA A 229 32.48 0.29 5.97
C ALA A 229 32.95 -0.83 5.03
N ALA A 230 34.19 -1.27 5.19
CA ALA A 230 34.66 -2.50 4.56
C ALA A 230 34.00 -3.70 5.28
N PRO A 231 33.55 -4.75 4.56
CA PRO A 231 32.97 -5.93 5.20
C PRO A 231 33.97 -6.55 6.19
N GLY A 232 33.57 -6.69 7.47
CA GLY A 232 34.32 -7.43 8.49
C GLY A 232 35.29 -6.63 9.37
N GLN A 233 35.29 -5.30 9.31
CA GLN A 233 36.19 -4.46 10.11
C GLN A 233 35.45 -3.70 11.20
N ALA A 234 35.66 -4.08 12.46
CA ALA A 234 35.13 -3.37 13.62
C ALA A 234 35.98 -2.10 13.89
N GLY A 235 35.39 -0.92 13.73
CA GLY A 235 36.06 0.37 13.98
C GLY A 235 35.38 1.55 13.28
N PRO A 236 35.80 2.81 13.57
CA PRO A 236 35.27 3.97 12.87
C PRO A 236 35.60 3.86 11.36
N PRO A 237 34.65 4.20 10.47
CA PRO A 237 34.83 4.08 9.04
C PRO A 237 35.99 4.96 8.56
N GLU A 238 37.03 4.34 8.00
CA GLU A 238 38.20 5.05 7.46
C GLU A 238 37.88 5.86 6.21
N ARG A 239 36.80 5.50 5.50
CA ARG A 239 36.38 6.14 4.26
C ARG A 239 34.92 6.56 4.32
N TRP A 240 34.64 7.69 3.69
CA TRP A 240 33.32 8.29 3.60
C TRP A 240 32.99 8.60 2.15
N SER A 241 31.74 8.38 1.76
CA SER A 241 31.17 8.82 0.49
C SER A 241 30.28 10.03 0.71
N VAL A 242 30.51 11.09 -0.08
CA VAL A 242 29.79 12.35 0.03
C VAL A 242 29.31 12.75 -1.36
N PRO A 243 27.99 12.78 -1.62
CA PRO A 243 27.48 13.32 -2.87
C PRO A 243 27.67 14.84 -2.87
N VAL A 244 28.21 15.39 -3.96
CA VAL A 244 28.49 16.82 -4.10
C VAL A 244 28.08 17.34 -5.48
N TRP A 245 27.68 18.60 -5.54
CA TRP A 245 27.52 19.36 -6.78
C TRP A 245 28.80 20.10 -7.11
N THR A 246 29.34 19.93 -8.30
CA THR A 246 30.46 20.77 -8.76
C THR A 246 29.96 22.20 -9.03
N ARG A 247 30.83 23.18 -8.81
CA ARG A 247 30.65 24.55 -9.30
C ARG A 247 31.75 24.90 -10.30
N ASP A 248 32.98 24.74 -9.84
CA ASP A 248 34.18 24.99 -10.61
C ASP A 248 35.09 23.76 -10.52
N VAL A 249 35.56 23.25 -11.65
CA VAL A 249 36.48 22.11 -11.72
C VAL A 249 37.71 22.53 -12.52
N SER A 250 38.88 22.48 -11.89
CA SER A 250 40.15 22.78 -12.53
C SER A 250 40.88 21.48 -12.86
N THR A 251 41.11 21.20 -14.14
CA THR A 251 41.84 20.02 -14.64
C THR A 251 42.82 20.40 -15.73
N GLY A 252 44.07 19.99 -15.63
CA GLY A 252 45.07 20.25 -16.67
C GLY A 252 45.27 21.73 -17.01
N GLY A 253 45.12 22.63 -16.02
CA GLY A 253 45.26 24.08 -16.19
C GLY A 253 44.00 24.80 -16.74
N VAL A 254 42.93 24.06 -17.08
CA VAL A 254 41.67 24.64 -17.55
C VAL A 254 40.64 24.66 -16.43
N LEU A 255 40.00 25.82 -16.24
CA LEU A 255 38.88 26.00 -15.30
C LEU A 255 37.56 25.75 -16.02
N LEU A 256 36.83 24.73 -15.58
CA LEU A 256 35.54 24.33 -16.10
C LEU A 256 34.45 24.76 -15.11
N ARG A 257 33.55 25.65 -15.53
CA ARG A 257 32.35 25.98 -14.75
C ARG A 257 31.22 25.03 -15.14
N THR A 258 30.91 24.10 -14.27
CA THR A 258 29.91 23.07 -14.53
C THR A 258 29.26 22.60 -13.25
N ARG A 259 27.94 22.41 -13.31
CA ARG A 259 27.13 21.90 -12.21
C ARG A 259 26.75 20.46 -12.51
N ALA A 260 27.63 19.54 -12.13
CA ALA A 260 27.42 18.10 -12.26
C ALA A 260 27.53 17.44 -10.88
N GLN A 261 26.81 16.34 -10.68
CA GLN A 261 26.89 15.59 -9.43
C GLN A 261 28.10 14.66 -9.47
N LEU A 262 28.96 14.75 -8.47
CA LEU A 262 30.07 13.82 -8.24
C LEU A 262 29.91 13.12 -6.90
N MET A 263 30.41 11.90 -6.81
CA MET A 263 30.59 11.22 -5.52
C MET A 263 32.02 11.44 -5.04
N VAL A 264 32.23 12.16 -3.93
CA VAL A 264 33.55 12.26 -3.32
C VAL A 264 33.76 11.07 -2.40
N MET A 265 34.85 10.33 -2.61
CA MET A 265 35.30 9.29 -1.68
C MET A 265 36.57 9.77 -0.99
N GLY A 266 36.54 9.97 0.33
CA GLY A 266 37.65 10.51 1.09
C GLY A 266 37.81 9.91 2.49
N GLY A 267 38.88 10.27 3.19
CA GLY A 267 39.18 9.79 4.55
C GLY A 267 38.26 10.38 5.63
N GLY A 268 38.51 10.04 6.89
CA GLY A 268 37.66 10.41 8.05
C GLY A 268 37.27 11.90 8.18
N ALA A 269 38.11 12.83 7.72
CA ALA A 269 37.80 14.27 7.74
C ALA A 269 36.55 14.65 6.92
N TRP A 270 36.17 13.82 5.95
CA TRP A 270 34.96 14.00 5.14
C TRP A 270 33.67 13.65 5.89
N GLY A 271 33.74 12.96 7.04
CA GLY A 271 32.57 12.67 7.89
C GLY A 271 31.99 13.91 8.57
N ASN A 272 32.75 14.99 8.68
CA ASN A 272 32.33 16.21 9.40
C ASN A 272 31.61 17.24 8.53
N VAL A 273 31.53 17.00 7.21
CA VAL A 273 30.94 17.96 6.26
C VAL A 273 29.41 18.01 6.40
N VAL A 274 28.84 19.18 6.14
CA VAL A 274 27.40 19.42 6.24
C VAL A 274 26.84 19.62 4.84
N PRO A 275 25.64 19.10 4.52
CA PRO A 275 24.89 19.51 3.32
C PRO A 275 24.86 21.04 3.18
N GLY A 276 24.87 21.55 1.95
CA GLY A 276 24.87 22.98 1.63
C GLY A 276 26.20 23.71 1.83
N GLN A 277 27.22 23.05 2.39
CA GLN A 277 28.55 23.64 2.57
C GLN A 277 29.33 23.64 1.25
N VAL A 278 29.96 24.76 0.92
CA VAL A 278 30.90 24.86 -0.21
C VAL A 278 32.33 24.59 0.30
N LEU A 279 33.04 23.67 -0.34
CA LEU A 279 34.41 23.30 0.02
C LEU A 279 35.26 22.99 -1.21
N ARG A 280 36.59 23.01 -1.04
CA ARG A 280 37.53 22.58 -2.08
C ARG A 280 37.88 21.11 -1.89
N ALA A 281 37.72 20.33 -2.95
CA ALA A 281 38.07 18.92 -3.02
C ALA A 281 39.19 18.74 -4.06
N ALA A 282 40.25 18.02 -3.72
CA ALA A 282 41.32 17.67 -4.65
C ALA A 282 41.44 16.15 -4.73
N GLY A 283 41.49 15.58 -5.93
CA GLY A 283 41.50 14.14 -6.11
C GLY A 283 41.60 13.70 -7.56
N LYS A 284 41.63 12.38 -7.77
CA LYS A 284 41.54 11.77 -9.11
C LYS A 284 40.08 11.52 -9.46
N LEU A 285 39.69 11.91 -10.67
CA LEU A 285 38.38 11.58 -11.21
C LEU A 285 38.37 10.14 -11.72
N ARG A 286 37.22 9.47 -11.59
CA ARG A 286 36.95 8.13 -12.12
C ARG A 286 35.53 8.07 -12.66
N PRO A 287 35.27 7.29 -13.70
CA PRO A 287 33.90 7.07 -14.16
C PRO A 287 33.06 6.40 -13.07
N ALA A 288 31.79 6.79 -12.97
CA ALA A 288 30.81 6.10 -12.12
C ALA A 288 30.29 4.84 -12.83
N ASP A 289 29.72 3.91 -12.06
CA ASP A 289 29.09 2.71 -12.63
C ASP A 289 27.93 3.08 -13.58
N PRO A 290 27.72 2.35 -14.68
CA PRO A 290 26.58 2.59 -15.58
C PRO A 290 25.23 2.58 -14.84
N GLY A 291 24.35 3.52 -15.16
CA GLY A 291 23.03 3.64 -14.53
C GLY A 291 23.00 4.39 -13.19
N ARG A 292 24.13 4.99 -12.79
CA ARG A 292 24.22 5.94 -11.67
C ARG A 292 23.88 7.37 -12.08
N GLU A 293 23.43 8.16 -11.12
CA GLU A 293 23.12 9.58 -11.35
C GLU A 293 24.39 10.43 -11.35
N GLU A 294 25.43 10.00 -10.64
CA GLU A 294 26.69 10.71 -10.56
C GLU A 294 27.43 10.68 -11.91
N ALA A 295 27.96 11.83 -12.33
CA ALA A 295 28.80 11.93 -13.52
C ALA A 295 30.13 11.18 -13.35
N GLY A 296 30.61 11.05 -12.11
CA GLY A 296 31.84 10.38 -11.77
C GLY A 296 32.13 10.38 -10.28
N ILE A 297 33.22 9.72 -9.92
CA ILE A 297 33.73 9.63 -8.56
C ILE A 297 35.01 10.45 -8.45
N LEU A 298 35.10 11.33 -7.45
CA LEU A 298 36.33 12.01 -7.09
C LEU A 298 36.95 11.30 -5.89
N ALA A 299 38.03 10.55 -6.12
CA ALA A 299 38.83 9.94 -5.07
C ALA A 299 39.69 11.03 -4.41
N ALA A 300 39.20 11.59 -3.29
CA ALA A 300 39.84 12.69 -2.59
C ALA A 300 41.20 12.25 -2.04
N SER A 301 42.24 12.99 -2.42
CA SER A 301 43.62 12.74 -1.98
C SER A 301 43.96 13.53 -0.71
N ALA A 302 43.09 14.44 -0.29
CA ALA A 302 43.28 15.32 0.85
C ALA A 302 41.99 15.50 1.66
N ALA A 303 42.14 16.01 2.89
CA ALA A 303 41.03 16.50 3.70
C ALA A 303 40.28 17.62 2.96
N PRO A 304 38.97 17.82 3.24
CA PRO A 304 38.21 18.91 2.63
C PRO A 304 38.88 20.26 2.96
N GLY A 305 39.05 21.10 1.94
CA GLY A 305 39.59 22.44 2.11
C GLY A 305 38.72 23.29 3.05
N LYS A 306 39.26 24.42 3.54
CA LYS A 306 38.58 25.28 4.52
C LYS A 306 37.10 25.50 4.14
N PRO A 307 36.15 25.18 5.04
CA PRO A 307 34.73 25.40 4.82
C PRO A 307 34.42 26.81 4.34
N GLY A 308 33.67 26.94 3.25
CA GLY A 308 32.86 28.14 2.99
C GLY A 308 31.76 28.29 4.04
N GLN A 309 31.12 29.45 4.11
CA GLN A 309 30.03 29.70 5.05
C GLN A 309 28.84 28.76 4.75
N SER A 310 28.51 27.85 5.67
CA SER A 310 27.28 27.05 5.59
C SER A 310 26.06 27.91 5.92
N PRO A 311 24.89 27.69 5.31
CA PRO A 311 23.64 28.34 5.71
C PRO A 311 23.41 28.24 7.23
N ILE A 312 23.03 29.36 7.88
CA ILE A 312 22.86 29.44 9.35
C ILE A 312 21.92 28.33 9.84
N LEU A 313 20.85 28.06 9.09
CA LEU A 313 19.84 27.08 9.44
C LEU A 313 20.38 25.64 9.50
N GLU A 314 21.26 25.26 8.57
CA GLU A 314 21.86 23.91 8.53
C GLU A 314 22.91 23.72 9.63
N ARG A 315 23.67 24.78 9.97
CA ARG A 315 24.57 24.76 11.14
C ARG A 315 23.79 24.59 12.43
N SER A 316 22.71 25.35 12.62
CA SER A 316 21.84 25.22 13.78
C SER A 316 21.20 23.83 13.88
N ALA A 317 20.79 23.24 12.74
CA ALA A 317 20.28 21.88 12.70
C ALA A 317 21.36 20.85 13.10
N LYS A 318 22.60 21.00 12.64
CA LYS A 318 23.71 20.13 13.06
C LYS A 318 24.01 20.25 14.57
N GLU A 319 24.12 21.47 15.08
CA GLU A 319 24.33 21.74 16.51
C GLU A 319 23.21 21.11 17.36
N LEU A 320 21.95 21.24 16.94
CA LEU A 320 20.82 20.62 17.62
C LEU A 320 20.91 19.08 17.64
N ARG A 321 21.36 18.47 16.55
CA ARG A 321 21.59 17.02 16.46
C ARG A 321 22.67 16.56 17.42
N GLU A 322 23.81 17.25 17.43
CA GLU A 322 24.93 16.96 18.33
C GLU A 322 24.52 17.11 19.80
N ARG A 323 23.77 18.17 20.14
CA ARG A 323 23.22 18.35 21.49
C ARG A 323 22.25 17.24 21.87
N PHE A 324 21.38 16.82 20.95
CA PHE A 324 20.44 15.72 21.21
C PHE A 324 21.17 14.38 21.41
N VAL A 325 22.18 14.09 20.60
CA VAL A 325 23.05 12.91 20.76
C VAL A 325 23.75 12.95 22.12
N ALA A 326 24.36 14.08 22.49
CA ALA A 326 25.00 14.27 23.79
C ALA A 326 24.01 14.08 24.94
N ALA A 327 22.80 14.64 24.83
CA ALA A 327 21.73 14.50 25.82
C ALA A 327 21.21 13.06 25.93
N SER A 328 21.36 12.23 24.90
CA SER A 328 20.96 10.81 24.90
C SER A 328 22.03 9.87 25.46
N SER A 329 23.22 10.38 25.80
CA SER A 329 24.37 9.57 26.24
C SER A 329 24.12 8.77 27.53
N PHE A 330 23.22 9.22 28.41
CA PHE A 330 22.88 8.50 29.64
C PHE A 330 22.06 7.22 29.41
N LEU A 331 21.49 7.04 28.20
CA LEU A 331 20.71 5.85 27.86
C LEU A 331 21.60 4.60 27.78
N ALA A 332 20.95 3.43 27.85
CA ALA A 332 21.60 2.14 27.60
C ALA A 332 22.20 2.06 26.17
N PRO A 333 23.15 1.14 25.90
CA PRO A 333 23.92 1.14 24.65
C PRO A 333 23.06 1.10 23.37
N ASP A 334 22.09 0.19 23.31
CA ASP A 334 21.19 0.05 22.17
C ASP A 334 20.31 1.31 21.91
N PRO A 335 19.53 1.82 22.89
CA PRO A 335 18.72 3.03 22.68
C PRO A 335 19.53 4.32 22.49
N ARG A 336 20.77 4.40 23.00
CA ARG A 336 21.67 5.54 22.81
C ARG A 336 21.98 5.80 21.33
N GLY A 337 22.14 4.74 20.55
CA GLY A 337 22.36 4.85 19.10
C GLY A 337 21.06 4.92 18.29
N LEU A 338 20.03 4.19 18.73
CA LEU A 338 18.77 4.08 17.99
C LEU A 338 17.88 5.31 18.10
N LEU A 339 17.79 5.95 19.27
CA LEU A 339 16.91 7.09 19.50
C LEU A 339 17.30 8.31 18.65
N PRO A 340 18.58 8.74 18.59
CA PRO A 340 18.99 9.79 17.65
C PRO A 340 18.68 9.43 16.20
N GLY A 341 18.96 8.20 15.77
CA GLY A 341 18.63 7.75 14.41
C GLY A 341 17.14 7.89 14.08
N MET A 342 16.26 7.51 15.00
CA MET A 342 14.80 7.58 14.83
C MET A 342 14.24 9.02 14.81
N VAL A 343 14.89 9.95 15.52
CA VAL A 343 14.38 11.32 15.75
C VAL A 343 15.06 12.33 14.84
N THR A 344 16.38 12.31 14.79
CA THR A 344 17.21 13.27 14.07
C THR A 344 17.82 12.72 12.79
N GLY A 345 17.70 11.42 12.54
CA GLY A 345 18.27 10.77 11.36
C GLY A 345 19.77 10.45 11.50
N ASP A 346 20.37 10.74 12.65
CA ASP A 346 21.78 10.46 12.90
C ASP A 346 21.98 9.01 13.36
N THR A 347 22.47 8.17 12.43
CA THR A 347 22.75 6.76 12.70
C THR A 347 24.22 6.50 13.06
N SER A 348 25.03 7.55 13.28
CA SER A 348 26.48 7.40 13.52
C SER A 348 26.81 6.65 14.82
N ALA A 349 25.95 6.78 15.84
CA ALA A 349 26.10 6.12 17.14
C ALA A 349 25.42 4.75 17.23
N LEU A 350 24.87 4.23 16.12
CA LEU A 350 24.16 2.95 16.11
C LEU A 350 25.14 1.77 16.13
N ASP A 351 25.04 0.91 17.15
CA ASP A 351 25.83 -0.31 17.25
C ASP A 351 25.69 -1.20 16.02
N GLU A 352 26.81 -1.72 15.49
CA GLU A 352 26.80 -2.58 14.30
C GLU A 352 26.03 -3.88 14.52
N GLY A 353 26.12 -4.45 15.73
CA GLY A 353 25.37 -5.64 16.11
C GLY A 353 23.86 -5.40 16.07
N LEU A 354 23.40 -4.25 16.59
CA LEU A 354 21.99 -3.86 16.53
C LEU A 354 21.55 -3.54 15.09
N ASN A 355 22.39 -2.86 14.31
CA ASN A 355 22.14 -2.59 12.89
C ASN A 355 21.97 -3.89 12.11
N ASN A 356 22.84 -4.89 12.35
CA ASN A 356 22.73 -6.21 11.72
C ASN A 356 21.47 -6.94 12.17
N ALA A 357 21.15 -6.95 13.47
CA ALA A 357 19.91 -7.52 13.98
C ALA A 357 18.68 -6.90 13.30
N MET A 358 18.62 -5.57 13.18
CA MET A 358 17.55 -4.88 12.47
C MET A 358 17.49 -5.18 10.97
N LYS A 359 18.63 -5.41 10.30
CA LYS A 359 18.68 -5.89 8.90
C LYS A 359 18.12 -7.31 8.78
N VAL A 360 18.49 -8.22 9.68
CA VAL A 360 18.00 -9.60 9.71
C VAL A 360 16.49 -9.65 9.87
N VAL A 361 15.91 -8.81 10.73
CA VAL A 361 14.46 -8.78 10.98
C VAL A 361 13.68 -7.76 10.13
N GLY A 362 14.30 -7.16 9.10
CA GLY A 362 13.61 -6.24 8.19
C GLY A 362 13.14 -4.91 8.81
N MET A 363 13.73 -4.50 9.93
CA MET A 363 13.40 -3.27 10.67
C MET A 363 14.34 -2.08 10.36
N THR A 364 15.21 -2.19 9.36
CA THR A 364 16.16 -1.12 9.00
C THR A 364 15.48 0.21 8.64
N HIS A 365 14.23 0.19 8.17
CA HIS A 365 13.49 1.43 7.90
C HIS A 365 13.11 2.21 9.18
N LEU A 366 13.31 1.62 10.37
CA LEU A 366 13.14 2.26 11.67
C LEU A 366 14.46 2.81 12.23
N THR A 367 15.62 2.49 11.66
CA THR A 367 16.91 2.99 12.19
C THR A 367 17.11 4.47 11.92
N ALA A 368 16.50 4.96 10.85
CA ALA A 368 16.56 6.34 10.40
C ALA A 368 15.15 6.93 10.29
N VAL A 369 15.06 8.25 10.13
CA VAL A 369 13.79 8.93 9.97
C VAL A 369 13.09 8.49 8.68
N SER A 370 11.92 7.88 8.84
CA SER A 370 11.09 7.41 7.72
C SER A 370 9.92 8.34 7.43
N GLY A 371 9.24 8.12 6.29
CA GLY A 371 8.04 8.87 5.95
C GLY A 371 6.88 8.68 6.93
N ALA A 372 6.83 7.56 7.65
CA ALA A 372 5.87 7.34 8.74
C ALA A 372 6.12 8.30 9.91
N ASN A 373 7.39 8.58 10.25
CA ASN A 373 7.75 9.55 11.28
C ASN A 373 7.29 10.96 10.89
N CYS A 374 7.50 11.36 9.63
CA CYS A 374 7.00 12.63 9.10
C CYS A 374 5.46 12.73 9.21
N GLY A 375 4.75 11.65 8.90
CA GLY A 375 3.30 11.57 9.03
C GLY A 375 2.81 11.66 10.47
N LEU A 376 3.51 11.03 11.42
CA LEU A 376 3.24 11.11 12.85
C LEU A 376 3.44 12.53 13.38
N VAL A 377 4.57 13.16 13.04
CA VAL A 377 4.87 14.56 13.42
C VAL A 377 3.82 15.50 12.86
N LEU A 378 3.51 15.40 11.57
CA LEU A 378 2.48 16.25 10.94
C LEU A 378 1.10 16.03 11.59
N GLY A 379 0.72 14.78 11.84
CA GLY A 379 -0.54 14.44 12.49
C GLY A 379 -0.64 15.00 13.91
N ALA A 380 0.44 14.92 14.68
CA ALA A 380 0.52 15.49 16.02
C ALA A 380 0.45 17.02 16.00
N LEU A 381 1.15 17.69 15.08
CA LEU A 381 1.08 19.14 14.90
C LEU A 381 -0.35 19.59 14.56
N LEU A 382 -1.02 18.90 13.64
CA LEU A 382 -2.41 19.19 13.29
C LEU A 382 -3.36 18.95 14.47
N LEU A 383 -3.15 17.89 15.24
CA LEU A 383 -3.94 17.60 16.44
C LEU A 383 -3.75 18.66 17.52
N ALA A 384 -2.51 19.10 17.76
CA ALA A 384 -2.17 20.15 18.71
C ALA A 384 -2.76 21.50 18.29
N CYS A 385 -2.66 21.87 17.01
CA CYS A 385 -3.30 23.09 16.52
C CYS A 385 -4.83 23.03 16.70
N ARG A 386 -5.42 21.85 16.52
CA ARG A 386 -6.86 21.64 16.67
C ARG A 386 -7.32 21.61 18.13
N SER A 387 -6.52 21.09 19.06
CA SER A 387 -6.82 21.17 20.50
C SER A 387 -6.76 22.61 21.02
N LEU A 388 -5.87 23.44 20.46
CA LEU A 388 -5.81 24.88 20.67
C LEU A 388 -6.92 25.67 19.96
N ARG A 389 -7.86 25.00 19.29
CA ARG A 389 -9.00 25.59 18.57
C ARG A 389 -8.61 26.61 17.49
N LEU A 390 -7.43 26.47 16.89
CA LEU A 390 -7.00 27.33 15.78
C LEU A 390 -7.89 27.12 14.54
N PRO A 391 -8.13 28.19 13.73
CA PRO A 391 -8.82 28.04 12.46
C PRO A 391 -8.00 27.19 11.47
N ARG A 392 -8.66 26.67 10.42
CA ARG A 392 -8.07 25.68 9.50
C ARG A 392 -6.81 26.16 8.79
N LEU A 393 -6.76 27.44 8.40
CA LEU A 393 -5.62 28.02 7.67
C LEU A 393 -4.38 28.19 8.54
N PRO A 394 -4.40 28.83 9.72
CA PRO A 394 -3.21 28.93 10.56
C PRO A 394 -2.76 27.56 11.08
N ALA A 395 -3.68 26.63 11.36
CA ALA A 395 -3.32 25.25 11.71
C ALA A 395 -2.56 24.55 10.56
N ALA A 396 -3.00 24.76 9.31
CA ALA A 396 -2.32 24.25 8.13
C ALA A 396 -0.92 24.86 7.94
N VAL A 397 -0.80 26.19 8.09
CA VAL A 397 0.48 26.90 7.96
C VAL A 397 1.46 26.48 9.05
N LEU A 398 1.02 26.38 10.31
CA LEU A 398 1.85 25.92 11.43
C LEU A 398 2.29 24.47 11.25
N ALA A 399 1.40 23.58 10.82
CA ALA A 399 1.73 22.19 10.58
C ALA A 399 2.71 22.02 9.41
N ALA A 400 2.54 22.79 8.33
CA ALA A 400 3.47 22.80 7.20
C ALA A 400 4.83 23.39 7.59
N GLY A 401 4.85 24.49 8.36
CA GLY A 401 6.07 25.10 8.88
C GLY A 401 6.84 24.17 9.83
N GLY A 402 6.13 23.53 10.76
CA GLY A 402 6.72 22.54 11.68
C GLY A 402 7.26 21.31 10.95
N LEU A 403 6.56 20.83 9.91
CA LEU A 403 7.08 19.77 9.05
C LEU A 403 8.33 20.23 8.28
N GLY A 404 8.35 21.45 7.76
CA GLY A 404 9.53 22.03 7.12
C GLY A 404 10.73 22.11 8.05
N LEU A 405 10.52 22.56 9.30
CA LEU A 405 11.57 22.60 10.31
C LEU A 405 12.09 21.20 10.65
N PHE A 406 11.18 20.21 10.76
CA PHE A 406 11.55 18.81 10.96
C PHE A 406 12.39 18.25 9.78
N VAL A 407 12.03 18.57 8.53
CA VAL A 407 12.81 18.18 7.34
C VAL A 407 14.22 18.78 7.38
N VAL A 408 14.35 20.04 7.82
CA VAL A 408 15.67 20.68 7.92
C VAL A 408 16.50 20.09 9.06
N LEU A 409 15.87 19.74 10.18
CA LEU A 409 16.53 19.08 11.30
C LEU A 409 17.11 17.73 10.89
N VAL A 410 16.31 16.91 10.20
CA VAL A 410 16.67 15.55 9.79
C VAL A 410 17.61 15.56 8.57
N GLY A 411 17.43 16.53 7.68
CA GLY A 411 18.13 16.63 6.41
C GLY A 411 17.27 16.20 5.22
N PRO A 412 17.61 16.69 4.01
CA PRO A 412 16.86 16.39 2.79
C PRO A 412 17.19 14.99 2.27
N ASP A 413 16.56 13.96 2.83
CA ASP A 413 16.57 12.60 2.27
C ASP A 413 15.37 12.38 1.32
N ALA A 414 15.56 11.57 0.27
CA ALA A 414 14.52 11.26 -0.71
C ALA A 414 13.23 10.68 -0.10
N SER A 415 13.34 9.98 1.04
CA SER A 415 12.19 9.48 1.81
C SER A 415 11.44 10.59 2.56
N VAL A 416 12.19 11.52 3.15
CA VAL A 416 11.67 12.65 3.93
C VAL A 416 11.01 13.67 2.99
N LEU A 417 11.64 13.99 1.86
CA LEU A 417 11.10 14.93 0.86
C LEU A 417 9.73 14.48 0.32
N ARG A 418 9.56 13.18 0.06
CA ARG A 418 8.26 12.61 -0.31
C ARG A 418 7.23 12.79 0.78
N ALA A 419 7.57 12.42 2.02
CA ALA A 419 6.63 12.51 3.12
C ALA A 419 6.26 13.97 3.41
N ALA A 420 7.20 14.89 3.25
CA ALA A 420 6.97 16.33 3.32
C ALA A 420 6.00 16.80 2.23
N LEU A 421 6.20 16.40 0.97
CA LEU A 421 5.30 16.76 -0.14
C LEU A 421 3.91 16.14 0.01
N MET A 422 3.81 14.85 0.36
CA MET A 422 2.52 14.21 0.63
C MET A 422 1.81 14.86 1.82
N GLY A 423 2.58 15.24 2.85
CA GLY A 423 2.10 16.01 4.00
C GLY A 423 1.57 17.39 3.61
N ALA A 424 2.33 18.15 2.83
CA ALA A 424 1.92 19.46 2.32
C ALA A 424 0.63 19.36 1.48
N VAL A 425 0.57 18.39 0.56
CA VAL A 425 -0.63 18.13 -0.24
C VAL A 425 -1.82 17.73 0.64
N ALA A 426 -1.60 16.91 1.68
CA ALA A 426 -2.65 16.53 2.63
C ALA A 426 -3.17 17.74 3.41
N VAL A 427 -2.27 18.63 3.86
CA VAL A 427 -2.60 19.88 4.55
C VAL A 427 -3.42 20.80 3.65
N VAL A 428 -2.99 21.02 2.41
CA VAL A 428 -3.73 21.82 1.42
C VAL A 428 -5.10 21.22 1.14
N SER A 429 -5.19 19.89 1.05
CA SER A 429 -6.45 19.19 0.81
C SER A 429 -7.41 19.29 2.00
N LEU A 430 -6.88 19.26 3.23
CA LEU A 430 -7.65 19.45 4.45
C LEU A 430 -8.15 20.90 4.56
N ALA A 431 -7.32 21.87 4.19
CA ALA A 431 -7.71 23.28 4.11
C ALA A 431 -8.79 23.50 3.04
N GLY A 432 -8.67 22.84 1.89
CA GLY A 432 -9.66 22.88 0.79
C GLY A 432 -10.89 21.98 0.96
N GLY A 433 -11.03 21.29 2.09
CA GLY A 433 -12.21 20.44 2.40
C GLY A 433 -12.35 19.17 1.54
N ARG A 434 -11.37 18.83 0.70
CA ARG A 434 -11.40 17.66 -0.19
C ARG A 434 -10.58 16.50 0.39
N ALA A 435 -11.09 15.87 1.44
CA ALA A 435 -10.46 14.67 1.99
C ALA A 435 -10.63 13.48 1.03
N GLY A 436 -9.57 12.69 0.80
CA GLY A 436 -9.69 11.27 0.41
C GLY A 436 -9.36 10.84 -1.03
N ARG A 437 -8.31 11.40 -1.66
CA ARG A 437 -7.70 10.84 -2.88
C ARG A 437 -6.23 10.46 -2.68
N GLY A 438 -5.95 9.53 -1.76
CA GLY A 438 -4.59 9.11 -1.41
C GLY A 438 -3.74 8.72 -2.63
N LEU A 439 -4.31 7.96 -3.58
CA LEU A 439 -3.62 7.57 -4.81
C LEU A 439 -3.25 8.76 -5.70
N SER A 440 -4.19 9.70 -5.89
CA SER A 440 -3.95 10.90 -6.69
C SER A 440 -2.85 11.78 -6.08
N PHE A 441 -2.78 11.88 -4.75
CA PHE A 441 -1.73 12.61 -4.05
C PHE A 441 -0.37 11.92 -4.19
N LEU A 442 -0.33 10.58 -4.13
CA LEU A 442 0.89 9.84 -4.41
C LEU A 442 1.37 10.09 -5.85
N CYS A 443 0.49 10.00 -6.84
CA CYS A 443 0.86 10.29 -8.23
C CYS A 443 1.34 11.73 -8.42
N LEU A 444 0.69 12.72 -7.79
CA LEU A 444 1.11 14.12 -7.87
C LEU A 444 2.48 14.33 -7.22
N ALA A 445 2.73 13.70 -6.07
CA ALA A 445 4.03 13.78 -5.40
C ALA A 445 5.15 13.15 -6.26
N VAL A 446 4.89 11.97 -6.86
CA VAL A 446 5.83 11.32 -7.78
C VAL A 446 6.15 12.20 -8.97
N ILE A 447 5.12 12.75 -9.64
CA ILE A 447 5.29 13.65 -10.79
C ILE A 447 6.10 14.89 -10.38
N GLY A 448 5.74 15.53 -9.27
CA GLY A 448 6.40 16.76 -8.81
C GLY A 448 7.88 16.53 -8.46
N LEU A 449 8.19 15.42 -7.77
CA LEU A 449 9.57 15.08 -7.41
C LEU A 449 10.42 14.77 -8.64
N LEU A 450 9.92 13.95 -9.56
CA LEU A 450 10.69 13.57 -10.75
C LEU A 450 10.87 14.71 -11.76
N LEU A 451 9.97 15.70 -11.75
CA LEU A 451 10.15 16.92 -12.53
C LEU A 451 11.18 17.86 -11.93
N MET A 452 11.31 17.88 -10.60
CA MET A 452 12.31 18.70 -9.91
C MET A 452 13.69 18.04 -9.95
N ASP A 453 13.73 16.72 -9.81
CA ASP A 453 14.93 15.92 -9.81
C ASP A 453 14.62 14.51 -10.40
N PRO A 454 15.02 14.25 -11.66
CA PRO A 454 14.71 13.01 -12.37
C PRO A 454 15.59 11.87 -11.85
N GLY A 455 16.73 12.17 -11.22
CA GLY A 455 17.64 11.17 -10.66
C GLY A 455 17.01 10.38 -9.52
N LEU A 456 16.09 10.99 -8.77
CA LEU A 456 15.29 10.30 -7.74
C LEU A 456 14.61 9.03 -8.26
N GLY A 457 14.26 8.97 -9.55
CA GLY A 457 13.62 7.82 -10.19
C GLY A 457 14.45 6.52 -10.15
N SER A 458 15.78 6.60 -10.07
CA SER A 458 16.67 5.43 -9.94
C SER A 458 16.94 5.04 -8.49
N SER A 459 16.67 5.94 -7.53
CA SER A 459 17.00 5.68 -6.13
C SER A 459 16.09 4.60 -5.54
N PHE A 460 16.70 3.53 -5.03
CA PHE A 460 15.96 2.43 -4.40
C PHE A 460 15.10 2.89 -3.22
N GLY A 461 15.58 3.88 -2.44
CA GLY A 461 14.79 4.48 -1.38
C GLY A 461 13.49 5.11 -1.90
N PHE A 462 13.56 5.85 -3.02
CA PHE A 462 12.39 6.43 -3.69
C PHE A 462 11.46 5.35 -4.25
N LEU A 463 11.98 4.30 -4.88
CA LEU A 463 11.14 3.20 -5.35
C LEU A 463 10.41 2.52 -4.17
N LEU A 464 11.13 2.16 -3.11
CA LEU A 464 10.60 1.41 -1.97
C LEU A 464 9.49 2.16 -1.23
N SER A 465 9.63 3.46 -0.93
CA SER A 465 8.54 4.15 -0.22
C SER A 465 7.34 4.52 -1.11
N VAL A 466 7.49 4.62 -2.44
CA VAL A 466 6.32 4.71 -3.32
C VAL A 466 5.57 3.39 -3.33
N LEU A 467 6.27 2.26 -3.44
CA LEU A 467 5.67 0.92 -3.38
C LEU A 467 5.01 0.65 -2.03
N ALA A 468 5.65 1.04 -0.92
CA ALA A 468 5.07 0.91 0.43
C ALA A 468 3.77 1.71 0.54
N THR A 469 3.78 2.97 0.12
CA THR A 469 2.61 3.85 0.20
C THR A 469 1.50 3.38 -0.73
N LEU A 470 1.84 2.96 -1.95
CA LEU A 470 0.90 2.36 -2.90
C LEU A 470 0.26 1.12 -2.31
N GLY A 471 1.04 0.24 -1.67
CA GLY A 471 0.54 -0.96 -1.02
C GLY A 471 -0.40 -0.66 0.13
N ILE A 472 -0.06 0.30 1.00
CA ILE A 472 -0.95 0.72 2.09
C ILE A 472 -2.27 1.29 1.53
N ILE A 473 -2.22 2.08 0.46
CA ILE A 473 -3.42 2.68 -0.15
C ILE A 473 -4.31 1.62 -0.82
N VAL A 474 -3.72 0.69 -1.57
CA VAL A 474 -4.44 -0.30 -2.40
C VAL A 474 -4.83 -1.54 -1.59
N LEU A 475 -3.89 -2.11 -0.84
CA LEU A 475 -4.06 -3.36 -0.09
C LEU A 475 -4.48 -3.10 1.36
N GLY A 476 -3.96 -2.05 2.00
CA GLY A 476 -4.15 -1.82 3.44
C GLY A 476 -5.62 -1.75 3.85
N ARG A 477 -6.46 -1.01 3.12
CA ARG A 477 -7.91 -0.96 3.37
C ARG A 477 -8.58 -2.32 3.16
N CYS A 478 -8.21 -3.04 2.10
CA CYS A 478 -8.75 -4.36 1.81
C CYS A 478 -8.47 -5.33 2.95
N ILE A 479 -7.22 -5.38 3.43
CA ILE A 479 -6.79 -6.27 4.51
C ILE A 479 -7.46 -5.90 5.85
N ILE A 480 -7.60 -4.60 6.16
CA ILE A 480 -8.34 -4.15 7.36
C ILE A 480 -9.81 -4.59 7.29
N ASP A 481 -10.47 -4.43 6.14
CA ASP A 481 -11.88 -4.80 5.94
C ASP A 481 -12.11 -6.33 5.96
N TRP A 482 -11.04 -7.12 5.85
CA TRP A 482 -11.06 -8.56 5.95
C TRP A 482 -10.92 -9.07 7.38
N THR A 483 -10.45 -8.22 8.29
CA THR A 483 -10.23 -8.61 9.68
C THR A 483 -11.59 -8.80 10.38
N PRO A 484 -11.78 -9.86 11.17
CA PRO A 484 -13.04 -10.11 11.88
C PRO A 484 -13.41 -8.91 12.77
N LYS A 485 -14.71 -8.61 12.86
CA LYS A 485 -15.24 -7.45 13.62
C LYS A 485 -14.88 -7.44 15.11
N CYS A 486 -14.46 -8.57 15.66
CA CYS A 486 -14.01 -8.71 17.05
C CYS A 486 -12.64 -8.04 17.30
N VAL A 487 -11.83 -7.84 16.26
CA VAL A 487 -10.52 -7.18 16.38
C VAL A 487 -10.71 -5.67 16.22
N PRO A 488 -10.18 -4.85 17.14
CA PRO A 488 -10.30 -3.41 17.02
C PRO A 488 -9.50 -2.91 15.80
N ARG A 489 -10.02 -1.86 15.15
CA ARG A 489 -9.47 -1.34 13.88
C ARG A 489 -7.99 -0.95 13.97
N TRP A 490 -7.53 -0.51 15.14
CA TRP A 490 -6.12 -0.15 15.35
C TRP A 490 -5.20 -1.36 15.30
N ALA A 491 -5.60 -2.50 15.87
CA ALA A 491 -4.85 -3.75 15.80
C ALA A 491 -4.86 -4.33 14.38
N ALA A 492 -6.01 -4.25 13.70
CA ALA A 492 -6.11 -4.61 12.28
C ALA A 492 -5.16 -3.77 11.41
N ALA A 493 -5.07 -2.45 11.66
CA ALA A 493 -4.15 -1.56 10.95
C ALA A 493 -2.68 -1.87 11.26
N ALA A 494 -2.35 -2.20 12.51
CA ALA A 494 -0.99 -2.56 12.93
C ALA A 494 -0.43 -3.78 12.16
N VAL A 495 -1.29 -4.73 11.76
CA VAL A 495 -0.90 -5.88 10.93
C VAL A 495 -1.01 -5.58 9.44
N ALA A 496 -2.11 -4.94 9.02
CA ALA A 496 -2.40 -4.70 7.61
C ALA A 496 -1.39 -3.75 6.96
N VAL A 497 -0.88 -2.75 7.68
CA VAL A 497 0.06 -1.76 7.14
C VAL A 497 1.41 -2.40 6.81
N PRO A 498 2.13 -3.06 7.75
CA PRO A 498 3.38 -3.75 7.43
C PRO A 498 3.21 -4.86 6.40
N LEU A 499 2.13 -5.64 6.48
CA LEU A 499 1.85 -6.70 5.50
C LEU A 499 1.69 -6.12 4.09
N SER A 500 0.91 -5.04 3.93
CA SER A 500 0.70 -4.40 2.63
C SER A 500 2.00 -3.83 2.06
N ALA A 501 2.82 -3.20 2.89
CA ALA A 501 4.11 -2.68 2.49
C ALA A 501 5.06 -3.81 2.07
N GLN A 502 5.12 -4.90 2.84
CA GLN A 502 6.00 -6.03 2.58
C GLN A 502 5.63 -6.79 1.30
N LEU A 503 4.33 -6.97 1.01
CA LEU A 503 3.87 -7.60 -0.23
C LEU A 503 4.31 -6.86 -1.50
N LEU A 504 4.44 -5.53 -1.44
CA LEU A 504 4.81 -4.71 -2.60
C LEU A 504 6.29 -4.30 -2.63
N CYS A 505 6.93 -4.17 -1.48
CA CYS A 505 8.36 -3.86 -1.39
C CYS A 505 9.23 -5.11 -1.47
N GLY A 506 8.72 -6.28 -1.06
CA GLY A 506 9.46 -7.54 -0.97
C GLY A 506 10.28 -7.88 -2.23
N PRO A 507 9.69 -7.85 -3.44
CA PRO A 507 10.42 -8.16 -4.67
C PRO A 507 11.62 -7.23 -4.93
N VAL A 508 11.53 -5.95 -4.54
CA VAL A 508 12.63 -4.97 -4.70
C VAL A 508 13.67 -5.14 -3.59
N ILE A 509 13.24 -5.45 -2.36
CA ILE A 509 14.16 -5.69 -1.24
C ILE A 509 15.07 -6.90 -1.52
N VAL A 510 14.53 -7.97 -2.11
CA VAL A 510 15.31 -9.17 -2.47
C VAL A 510 16.42 -8.86 -3.48
N LEU A 511 16.24 -7.89 -4.38
CA LEU A 511 17.28 -7.45 -5.30
C LEU A 511 18.43 -6.70 -4.61
N LEU A 512 18.13 -6.01 -3.50
CA LEU A 512 19.12 -5.27 -2.71
C LEU A 512 19.85 -6.18 -1.74
N GLN A 513 19.12 -7.11 -1.15
CA GLN A 513 19.61 -8.04 -0.16
C GLN A 513 18.94 -9.38 -0.40
N PRO A 514 19.66 -10.39 -0.92
CA PRO A 514 19.09 -11.69 -1.31
C PRO A 514 18.81 -12.57 -0.07
N GLN A 515 17.97 -12.06 0.83
CA GLN A 515 17.55 -12.74 2.04
C GLN A 515 16.06 -12.48 2.29
N PHE A 516 15.37 -13.50 2.78
CA PHE A 516 13.99 -13.40 3.24
C PHE A 516 13.95 -13.36 4.76
N SER A 517 13.35 -12.30 5.31
CA SER A 517 13.18 -12.13 6.75
C SER A 517 11.84 -12.70 7.19
N SER A 518 11.87 -13.92 7.73
CA SER A 518 10.69 -14.68 8.15
C SER A 518 9.89 -13.99 9.26
N TYR A 519 10.60 -13.35 10.21
CA TYR A 519 10.00 -12.69 11.37
C TYR A 519 9.75 -11.20 11.17
N SER A 520 10.02 -10.64 9.98
CA SER A 520 9.83 -9.20 9.71
C SER A 520 8.42 -8.71 10.01
N LEU A 521 7.39 -9.45 9.62
CA LEU A 521 6.01 -9.04 9.88
C LEU A 521 5.73 -8.96 11.38
N LEU A 522 6.11 -10.00 12.14
CA LEU A 522 5.87 -10.05 13.58
C LEU A 522 6.66 -8.97 14.31
N ALA A 523 7.95 -8.81 13.99
CA ALA A 523 8.80 -7.77 14.57
C ALA A 523 8.23 -6.37 14.34
N ASN A 524 7.79 -6.07 13.10
CA ASN A 524 7.18 -4.78 12.77
C ASN A 524 5.83 -4.53 13.46
N VAL A 525 5.01 -5.57 13.65
CA VAL A 525 3.75 -5.46 14.40
C VAL A 525 4.00 -5.13 15.86
N ILE A 526 5.01 -5.75 16.48
CA ILE A 526 5.37 -5.48 17.89
C ILE A 526 6.04 -4.10 18.03
N ALA A 527 6.88 -3.70 17.06
CA ALA A 527 7.55 -2.41 17.06
C ALA A 527 6.60 -1.23 16.78
N SER A 528 5.58 -1.41 15.94
CA SER A 528 4.65 -0.36 15.53
C SER A 528 4.08 0.52 16.66
N PRO A 529 3.53 -0.05 17.76
CA PRO A 529 3.04 0.76 18.89
C PRO A 529 4.14 1.50 19.66
N LEU A 530 5.38 1.03 19.60
CA LEU A 530 6.53 1.63 20.29
C LEU A 530 7.09 2.82 19.51
N VAL A 531 7.06 2.75 18.17
CA VAL A 531 7.63 3.80 17.29
C VAL A 531 6.94 5.16 17.49
N ALA A 532 5.61 5.18 17.66
CA ALA A 532 4.89 6.45 17.79
C ALA A 532 5.29 7.26 19.05
N PRO A 533 5.34 6.67 20.27
CA PRO A 533 5.92 7.32 21.43
C PRO A 533 7.37 7.79 21.24
N VAL A 534 8.24 6.95 20.64
CA VAL A 534 9.64 7.31 20.39
C VAL A 534 9.73 8.57 19.53
N THR A 535 9.04 8.58 18.39
CA THR A 535 9.09 9.70 17.46
C THR A 535 8.47 10.95 18.07
N LEU A 536 7.30 10.86 18.71
CA LEU A 536 6.60 12.03 19.24
C LEU A 536 7.32 12.65 20.44
N LEU A 537 7.76 11.84 21.40
CA LEU A 537 8.47 12.33 22.60
C LEU A 537 9.88 12.81 22.24
N GLY A 538 10.59 12.06 21.39
CA GLY A 538 11.92 12.42 20.93
C GLY A 538 11.93 13.72 20.12
N THR A 539 11.00 13.89 19.17
CA THR A 539 10.89 15.14 18.39
C THR A 539 10.46 16.32 19.24
N ALA A 540 9.58 16.12 20.24
CA ALA A 540 9.22 17.16 21.19
C ALA A 540 10.39 17.58 22.11
N ALA A 541 11.29 16.66 22.44
CA ALA A 541 12.46 16.95 23.27
C ALA A 541 13.50 17.86 22.59
N VAL A 542 13.61 17.83 21.26
CA VAL A 542 14.59 18.65 20.51
C VAL A 542 14.45 20.16 20.79
N PRO A 543 13.29 20.81 20.59
CA PRO A 543 13.14 22.23 20.93
C PRO A 543 13.22 22.49 22.44
N LEU A 544 12.74 21.55 23.27
CA LEU A 544 12.82 21.66 24.73
C LEU A 544 14.27 21.69 25.23
N LEU A 545 15.20 21.03 24.54
CA LEU A 545 16.61 21.01 24.92
C LEU A 545 17.24 22.41 24.90
N VAL A 546 16.73 23.32 24.07
CA VAL A 546 17.18 24.72 24.00
C VAL A 546 16.49 25.59 25.04
N LEU A 547 15.19 25.37 25.26
CA LEU A 547 14.39 26.23 26.15
C LEU A 547 14.51 25.82 27.63
N VAL A 548 14.38 24.52 27.92
CA VAL A 548 14.37 23.96 29.27
C VAL A 548 14.98 22.55 29.27
N PRO A 549 16.28 22.39 29.60
CA PRO A 549 16.99 21.10 29.49
C PRO A 549 16.44 19.98 30.39
N TRP A 550 15.93 20.32 31.57
CA TRP A 550 15.44 19.34 32.56
C TRP A 550 14.22 18.52 32.11
N PRO A 551 13.13 19.11 31.56
CA PRO A 551 12.05 18.32 30.98
C PRO A 551 12.48 17.59 29.70
N ALA A 552 13.43 18.13 28.93
CA ALA A 552 13.94 17.47 27.74
C ALA A 552 14.58 16.10 28.08
N THR A 553 15.38 16.01 29.15
CA THR A 553 15.98 14.74 29.57
C THR A 553 14.93 13.72 30.03
N ALA A 554 13.86 14.16 30.70
CA ALA A 554 12.75 13.27 31.08
C ALA A 554 12.03 12.70 29.85
N LEU A 555 11.77 13.52 28.83
CA LEU A 555 11.19 13.05 27.56
C LEU A 555 12.13 12.10 26.83
N ILE A 556 13.44 12.39 26.80
CA ILE A 556 14.47 11.53 26.21
C ILE A 556 14.53 10.19 26.95
N ALA A 557 14.42 10.18 28.29
CA ALA A 557 14.42 8.95 29.09
C ALA A 557 13.22 8.06 28.73
N VAL A 558 12.02 8.65 28.67
CA VAL A 558 10.79 7.91 28.30
C VAL A 558 10.87 7.45 26.84
N ALA A 559 11.31 8.29 25.91
CA ALA A 559 11.52 7.88 24.51
C ALA A 559 12.56 6.74 24.41
N GLY A 560 13.61 6.79 25.24
CA GLY A 560 14.66 5.80 25.33
C GLY A 560 14.16 4.43 25.81
N THR A 561 13.19 4.37 26.72
CA THR A 561 12.61 3.07 27.14
C THR A 561 11.79 2.42 26.02
N PHE A 562 11.02 3.21 25.27
CA PHE A 562 10.31 2.69 24.09
C PHE A 562 11.29 2.29 22.98
N SER A 563 12.36 3.06 22.77
CA SER A 563 13.43 2.73 21.82
C SER A 563 14.17 1.45 22.24
N ALA A 564 14.36 1.21 23.54
CA ALA A 564 14.93 -0.03 24.06
C ALA A 564 14.00 -1.22 23.78
N GLY A 565 12.68 -1.02 23.87
CA GLY A 565 11.70 -2.02 23.45
C GLY A 565 11.85 -2.39 21.96
N VAL A 566 12.01 -1.40 21.08
CA VAL A 566 12.26 -1.64 19.65
C VAL A 566 13.57 -2.41 19.44
N ALA A 567 14.67 -1.97 20.07
CA ALA A 567 15.95 -2.66 19.97
C ALA A 567 15.88 -4.11 20.51
N GLY A 568 15.22 -4.31 21.65
CA GLY A 568 15.01 -5.63 22.25
C GLY A 568 14.22 -6.56 21.33
N THR A 569 13.17 -6.07 20.66
CA THR A 569 12.43 -6.86 19.68
C THR A 569 13.29 -7.26 18.48
N ALA A 570 14.18 -6.37 18.02
CA ALA A 570 15.13 -6.68 16.94
C ALA A 570 16.09 -7.80 17.34
N ARG A 571 16.76 -7.64 18.49
CA ARG A 571 17.73 -8.63 19.01
C ARG A 571 17.06 -9.98 19.23
N PHE A 572 15.91 -10.00 19.91
CA PHE A 572 15.18 -11.23 20.19
C PHE A 572 14.76 -11.96 18.90
N ALA A 573 14.12 -11.25 17.96
CA ALA A 573 13.66 -11.88 16.72
C ALA A 573 14.82 -12.29 15.79
N SER A 574 15.98 -11.63 15.87
CA SER A 574 17.17 -11.98 15.08
C SER A 574 17.84 -13.27 15.55
N GLN A 575 17.67 -13.64 16.82
CA GLN A 575 18.24 -14.85 17.41
C GLN A 575 17.39 -16.11 17.17
N LEU A 576 16.17 -15.95 16.64
CA LEU A 576 15.29 -17.07 16.37
C LEU A 576 15.79 -17.90 15.17
N PRO A 577 15.63 -19.24 15.21
CA PRO A 577 16.06 -20.10 14.11
C PRO A 577 15.31 -19.74 12.83
N GLY A 578 16.03 -19.60 11.72
CA GLY A 578 15.44 -19.23 10.42
C GLY A 578 15.04 -17.75 10.30
N ALA A 579 15.61 -16.86 11.12
CA ALA A 579 15.34 -15.42 11.05
C ALA A 579 15.71 -14.80 9.70
N SER A 580 16.82 -15.25 9.09
CA SER A 580 17.21 -14.91 7.72
C SER A 580 17.38 -16.19 6.91
N LEU A 581 16.56 -16.35 5.86
CA LEU A 581 16.70 -17.42 4.89
C LEU A 581 17.38 -16.85 3.64
N PRO A 582 18.46 -17.49 3.13
CA PRO A 582 19.06 -17.07 1.87
C PRO A 582 18.03 -17.22 0.75
N TRP A 583 17.96 -16.23 -0.15
CA TRP A 583 17.02 -16.21 -1.27
C TRP A 583 17.80 -16.13 -2.60
N PRO A 584 17.28 -16.68 -3.71
CA PRO A 584 17.95 -16.55 -5.01
C PRO A 584 18.24 -15.08 -5.38
N GLU A 585 19.39 -14.84 -6.01
CA GLU A 585 19.80 -13.51 -6.47
C GLU A 585 19.18 -13.13 -7.83
N GLY A 586 19.09 -11.83 -8.11
CA GLY A 586 18.71 -11.32 -9.43
C GLY A 586 17.24 -11.55 -9.84
N ILE A 587 17.01 -11.70 -11.15
CA ILE A 587 15.68 -11.89 -11.75
C ILE A 587 14.93 -13.12 -11.19
N PRO A 588 15.55 -14.31 -11.00
CA PRO A 588 14.82 -15.44 -10.42
C PRO A 588 14.40 -15.17 -8.97
N GLY A 589 15.23 -14.45 -8.19
CA GLY A 589 14.86 -13.95 -6.86
C GLY A 589 13.63 -13.06 -6.87
N LEU A 590 13.59 -12.10 -7.80
CA LEU A 590 12.45 -11.19 -7.97
C LEU A 590 11.16 -11.93 -8.34
N LEU A 591 11.21 -12.86 -9.31
CA LEU A 591 10.04 -13.59 -9.77
C LEU A 591 9.49 -14.53 -8.69
N THR A 592 10.38 -15.25 -8.00
CA THR A 592 9.98 -16.14 -6.90
C THR A 592 9.40 -15.37 -5.72
N MET A 593 9.95 -14.20 -5.36
CA MET A 593 9.42 -13.34 -4.30
C MET A 593 8.09 -12.70 -4.69
N LEU A 594 7.91 -12.31 -5.96
CA LEU A 594 6.65 -11.82 -6.49
C LEU A 594 5.57 -12.91 -6.42
N PHE A 595 5.92 -14.14 -6.82
CA PHE A 595 5.03 -15.29 -6.70
C PHE A 595 4.64 -15.57 -5.25
N LEU A 596 5.62 -15.56 -4.33
CA LEU A 596 5.36 -15.70 -2.90
C LEU A 596 4.43 -14.60 -2.38
N SER A 597 4.66 -13.34 -2.77
CA SER A 597 3.82 -12.20 -2.36
C SER A 597 2.37 -12.38 -2.87
N MET A 598 2.19 -12.81 -4.11
CA MET A 598 0.86 -13.11 -4.67
C MET A 598 0.19 -14.27 -3.94
N LEU A 599 0.95 -15.31 -3.58
CA LEU A 599 0.46 -16.45 -2.82
C LEU A 599 0.08 -16.06 -1.39
N THR A 600 0.88 -15.26 -0.70
CA THR A 600 0.56 -14.74 0.64
C THR A 600 -0.69 -13.87 0.60
N TYR A 601 -0.82 -12.96 -0.37
CA TYR A 601 -2.03 -12.17 -0.55
C TYR A 601 -3.25 -13.04 -0.81
N GLY A 602 -3.12 -14.04 -1.70
CA GLY A 602 -4.17 -15.02 -2.00
C GLY A 602 -4.57 -15.85 -0.78
N ALA A 603 -3.61 -16.29 0.02
CA ALA A 603 -3.85 -17.03 1.26
C ALA A 603 -4.57 -16.19 2.31
N VAL A 604 -4.13 -14.95 2.52
CA VAL A 604 -4.81 -13.98 3.42
C VAL A 604 -6.24 -13.72 2.95
N TRP A 605 -6.44 -13.56 1.64
CA TRP A 605 -7.76 -13.40 1.05
C TRP A 605 -8.66 -14.64 1.24
N ALA A 606 -8.10 -15.83 1.03
CA ALA A 606 -8.79 -17.11 1.19
C ALA A 606 -9.21 -17.35 2.64
N ALA A 607 -8.30 -17.10 3.59
CA ALA A 607 -8.56 -17.18 5.03
C ALA A 607 -9.65 -16.19 5.48
N ALA A 608 -9.63 -14.97 4.95
CA ALA A 608 -10.62 -13.95 5.27
C ALA A 608 -12.01 -14.22 4.66
N ARG A 609 -12.09 -14.89 3.50
CA ARG A 609 -13.35 -15.13 2.78
C ARG A 609 -13.48 -16.57 2.27
N PRO A 610 -13.56 -17.57 3.17
CA PRO A 610 -13.55 -18.98 2.80
C PRO A 610 -14.68 -19.33 1.82
N ARG A 611 -15.88 -18.74 2.00
CA ARG A 611 -17.03 -18.97 1.11
C ARG A 611 -16.85 -18.42 -0.32
N ARG A 612 -16.11 -17.32 -0.50
CA ARG A 612 -15.86 -16.77 -1.86
C ARG A 612 -14.71 -17.50 -2.53
N PHE A 613 -13.71 -17.91 -1.76
CA PHE A 613 -12.61 -18.75 -2.23
C PHE A 613 -13.12 -20.08 -2.78
N ILE A 614 -13.98 -20.78 -2.03
CA ILE A 614 -14.61 -22.04 -2.49
C ILE A 614 -15.39 -21.82 -3.80
N ARG A 615 -16.15 -20.72 -3.93
CA ARG A 615 -16.84 -20.39 -5.19
C ARG A 615 -15.87 -20.14 -6.35
N CYS A 616 -14.74 -19.50 -6.09
CA CYS A 616 -13.70 -19.25 -7.10
C CYS A 616 -13.04 -20.56 -7.53
N ILE A 617 -12.73 -21.46 -6.60
CA ILE A 617 -12.22 -22.80 -6.90
C ILE A 617 -13.22 -23.57 -7.76
N LEU A 618 -14.50 -23.59 -7.37
CA LEU A 618 -15.55 -24.25 -8.14
C LEU A 618 -15.72 -23.63 -9.54
N PHE A 619 -15.56 -22.32 -9.68
CA PHE A 619 -15.58 -21.63 -10.98
C PHE A 619 -14.36 -22.01 -11.84
N CYS A 620 -13.15 -21.99 -11.27
CA CYS A 620 -11.92 -22.39 -11.96
C CYS A 620 -11.97 -23.87 -12.37
N HIS A 621 -12.46 -24.74 -11.49
CA HIS A 621 -12.67 -26.15 -11.79
C HIS A 621 -13.64 -26.35 -12.95
N ARG A 622 -14.81 -25.68 -12.94
CA ARG A 622 -15.75 -25.70 -14.06
C ARG A 622 -15.16 -25.18 -15.37
N ARG A 623 -14.33 -24.13 -15.30
CA ARG A 623 -13.62 -23.59 -16.48
C ARG A 623 -12.59 -24.58 -17.01
N LEU A 624 -11.82 -25.22 -16.14
CA LEU A 624 -10.82 -26.22 -16.54
C LEU A 624 -11.50 -27.42 -17.20
N VAL A 625 -12.57 -27.95 -16.60
CA VAL A 625 -13.38 -29.04 -17.17
C VAL A 625 -13.91 -28.64 -18.55
N SER A 626 -14.48 -27.43 -18.70
CA SER A 626 -14.94 -26.97 -20.01
C SER A 626 -13.82 -26.84 -21.06
N LEU A 627 -12.60 -26.54 -20.63
CA LEU A 627 -11.45 -26.38 -21.52
C LEU A 627 -10.93 -27.76 -21.97
N ILE A 628 -10.95 -28.74 -21.07
CA ILE A 628 -10.65 -30.15 -21.37
C ILE A 628 -11.70 -30.69 -22.36
N GLU A 629 -12.99 -30.47 -22.12
CA GLU A 629 -14.07 -30.89 -23.04
C GLU A 629 -13.93 -30.26 -24.43
N VAL A 630 -13.56 -28.97 -24.52
CA VAL A 630 -13.29 -28.29 -25.80
C VAL A 630 -12.06 -28.86 -26.49
N LEU A 631 -11.00 -29.19 -25.75
CA LEU A 631 -9.80 -29.81 -26.31
C LEU A 631 -10.08 -31.23 -26.82
N GLU A 632 -10.84 -32.03 -26.09
CA GLU A 632 -11.26 -33.38 -26.50
C GLU A 632 -12.15 -33.33 -27.75
N THR A 633 -13.16 -32.46 -27.77
CA THR A 633 -14.02 -32.30 -28.96
C THR A 633 -13.24 -31.79 -30.17
N SER A 634 -12.28 -30.89 -29.97
CA SER A 634 -11.38 -30.41 -31.03
C SER A 634 -10.46 -31.52 -31.53
N ALA A 635 -9.89 -32.33 -30.64
CA ALA A 635 -9.02 -33.47 -30.99
C ALA A 635 -9.79 -34.54 -31.78
N ILE A 636 -11.01 -34.88 -31.37
CA ILE A 636 -11.88 -35.83 -32.08
C ILE A 636 -12.24 -35.30 -33.47
N THR A 637 -12.49 -34.00 -33.61
CA THR A 637 -12.82 -33.37 -34.90
C THR A 637 -11.63 -33.39 -35.87
N ILE A 638 -10.41 -33.17 -35.35
CA ILE A 638 -9.17 -33.25 -36.12
C ILE A 638 -8.88 -34.69 -36.54
N LEU A 639 -9.05 -35.66 -35.64
CA LEU A 639 -8.88 -37.09 -35.95
C LEU A 639 -9.92 -37.59 -36.98
N ARG A 640 -11.17 -37.13 -36.91
CA ARG A 640 -12.18 -37.44 -37.95
C ARG A 640 -11.87 -36.81 -39.30
N ARG A 641 -11.32 -35.60 -39.33
CA ARG A 641 -10.86 -34.98 -40.59
C ARG A 641 -9.63 -35.68 -41.16
N ALA A 642 -8.73 -36.17 -40.31
CA ALA A 642 -7.57 -36.96 -40.73
C ALA A 642 -7.96 -38.38 -41.20
N GLY A 643 -8.90 -39.04 -40.51
CA GLY A 643 -9.42 -40.37 -40.89
C GLY A 643 -10.46 -40.35 -42.03
N GLY A 644 -11.10 -39.21 -42.29
CA GLY A 644 -12.03 -39.02 -43.41
C GLY A 644 -11.34 -38.71 -44.75
N ALA A 645 -10.02 -38.52 -44.76
CA ALA A 645 -9.24 -38.24 -45.96
C ALA A 645 -8.68 -39.50 -46.64
N THR A 646 -8.95 -40.70 -46.12
CA THR A 646 -8.39 -41.97 -46.64
C THR A 646 -9.43 -42.98 -47.15
N SER A 647 -10.66 -42.57 -47.47
CA SER A 647 -11.64 -43.45 -48.13
C SER A 647 -12.23 -42.83 -49.40
N HIS A 648 -11.44 -42.88 -50.48
CA HIS A 648 -11.97 -42.87 -51.85
C HIS A 648 -11.42 -44.09 -52.59
N GLY A 649 -12.28 -45.10 -52.74
CA GLY A 649 -12.08 -46.26 -53.61
C GLY A 649 -13.46 -46.86 -53.94
N PRO A 650 -13.83 -47.07 -55.22
CA PRO A 650 -15.19 -47.42 -55.61
C PRO A 650 -15.38 -48.93 -55.70
N HIS A 651 -16.52 -49.47 -55.24
CA HIS A 651 -17.39 -50.43 -55.96
C HIS A 651 -18.36 -51.21 -55.05
N ARG A 652 -19.60 -51.30 -55.57
CA ARG A 652 -20.56 -52.44 -55.59
C ARG A 652 -21.19 -52.98 -54.30
N ASP A 653 -22.52 -52.85 -54.30
CA ASP A 653 -23.56 -53.83 -53.93
C ASP A 653 -23.12 -55.11 -53.21
N LYS A 654 -23.65 -55.32 -51.99
CA LYS A 654 -24.45 -56.50 -51.63
C LYS A 654 -25.04 -56.37 -50.22
N ALA A 655 -26.29 -56.80 -50.09
CA ALA A 655 -27.10 -56.82 -48.88
C ALA A 655 -26.53 -57.71 -47.76
N GLY A 656 -26.67 -57.27 -46.51
CA GLY A 656 -26.43 -58.01 -45.27
C GLY A 656 -27.13 -57.30 -44.08
N PRO A 657 -27.59 -58.02 -43.05
CA PRO A 657 -28.64 -57.56 -42.12
C PRO A 657 -28.13 -56.53 -41.09
N PRO A 658 -29.01 -55.67 -40.52
CA PRO A 658 -28.58 -54.59 -39.63
C PRO A 658 -28.24 -55.11 -38.23
N ALA A 659 -27.04 -54.79 -37.76
CA ALA A 659 -26.65 -54.89 -36.35
C ALA A 659 -27.20 -53.67 -35.56
N PRO A 660 -27.52 -53.83 -34.26
CA PRO A 660 -28.29 -52.85 -33.50
C PRO A 660 -27.40 -51.69 -33.05
N GLY A 661 -27.42 -50.60 -33.82
CA GLY A 661 -26.87 -49.30 -33.44
C GLY A 661 -28.00 -48.34 -33.08
N LEU A 662 -27.95 -47.75 -31.89
CA LEU A 662 -28.90 -46.77 -31.35
C LEU A 662 -29.05 -45.55 -32.27
N GLU A 663 -30.13 -45.50 -33.05
CA GLU A 663 -30.66 -44.27 -33.62
C GLU A 663 -31.25 -43.39 -32.50
N GLN A 664 -30.76 -42.16 -32.42
CA GLN A 664 -31.37 -41.10 -31.61
C GLN A 664 -32.68 -40.66 -32.28
N ALA A 665 -33.79 -41.27 -31.87
CA ALA A 665 -35.12 -40.78 -32.22
C ALA A 665 -35.52 -39.61 -31.32
N ALA A 666 -35.80 -38.48 -31.96
CA ALA A 666 -36.39 -37.29 -31.37
C ALA A 666 -37.81 -37.59 -30.86
N GLY A 667 -38.10 -37.30 -29.59
CA GLY A 667 -39.44 -37.41 -29.07
C GLY A 667 -39.50 -37.14 -27.57
N ARG A 668 -40.38 -36.21 -27.16
CA ARG A 668 -40.65 -35.82 -25.78
C ARG A 668 -40.97 -37.04 -24.91
N GLY A 669 -40.20 -37.25 -23.84
CA GLY A 669 -40.45 -38.32 -22.86
C GLY A 669 -40.08 -37.88 -21.46
N ARG A 670 -41.09 -37.85 -20.59
CA ARG A 670 -41.02 -37.62 -19.15
C ARG A 670 -40.23 -38.78 -18.52
N LEU A 671 -39.27 -38.49 -17.63
CA LEU A 671 -38.56 -39.51 -16.86
C LEU A 671 -39.52 -40.12 -15.83
N GLU A 672 -40.12 -41.26 -16.16
CA GLU A 672 -40.75 -42.14 -15.19
C GLU A 672 -39.80 -43.29 -14.84
N TYR A 673 -39.69 -43.52 -13.54
CA TYR A 673 -38.84 -44.49 -12.89
C TYR A 673 -39.51 -45.87 -13.01
N SER A 674 -38.85 -46.81 -13.70
CA SER A 674 -39.31 -48.19 -13.80
C SER A 674 -38.70 -49.05 -12.70
N THR A 675 -39.41 -49.20 -11.58
CA THR A 675 -39.29 -50.37 -10.71
C THR A 675 -40.32 -51.40 -11.17
N ASP A 676 -39.86 -52.50 -11.75
CA ASP A 676 -40.54 -53.78 -11.55
C ASP A 676 -39.62 -54.95 -11.87
N LEU A 677 -39.12 -55.56 -10.80
CA LEU A 677 -38.67 -56.94 -10.77
C LEU A 677 -39.91 -57.81 -10.61
N SER A 678 -40.37 -58.46 -11.66
CA SER A 678 -41.26 -59.62 -11.51
C SER A 678 -40.80 -60.73 -12.45
N GLY A 679 -40.28 -61.78 -11.83
CA GLY A 679 -39.80 -62.96 -12.52
C GLY A 679 -40.92 -63.76 -13.18
N ARG A 680 -40.58 -64.37 -14.31
CA ARG A 680 -40.96 -65.76 -14.62
C ARG A 680 -40.04 -66.34 -15.69
N ASN A 681 -39.57 -67.54 -15.37
CA ASN A 681 -38.65 -68.44 -16.06
C ASN A 681 -39.26 -69.01 -17.36
N PRO A 682 -38.46 -69.32 -18.39
CA PRO A 682 -38.35 -70.74 -18.83
C PRO A 682 -36.90 -71.10 -19.27
N ARG A 683 -36.22 -72.10 -18.69
CA ARG A 683 -36.26 -73.58 -18.87
C ARG A 683 -35.43 -74.16 -20.05
N TRP A 684 -34.41 -74.97 -19.68
CA TRP A 684 -33.74 -76.13 -20.35
C TRP A 684 -32.49 -75.91 -21.25
N PRO A 685 -31.61 -76.93 -21.45
CA PRO A 685 -30.89 -77.77 -20.46
C PRO A 685 -29.37 -77.93 -20.77
N LEU A 686 -28.60 -78.42 -19.79
CA LEU A 686 -27.17 -78.77 -19.87
C LEU A 686 -26.94 -80.15 -20.52
N HIS A 687 -25.92 -80.27 -21.37
CA HIS A 687 -25.33 -81.56 -21.79
C HIS A 687 -23.96 -81.74 -21.12
N LYS A 688 -23.76 -82.88 -20.45
CA LYS A 688 -22.50 -83.34 -19.85
C LYS A 688 -21.49 -83.74 -20.93
N SER A 689 -20.21 -83.44 -20.70
CA SER A 689 -19.09 -84.25 -21.20
C SER A 689 -18.07 -84.44 -20.09
N GLU A 690 -17.90 -85.69 -19.66
CA GLU A 690 -16.91 -86.16 -18.70
C GLU A 690 -15.54 -86.29 -19.37
N GLN A 691 -14.50 -85.68 -18.80
CA GLN A 691 -13.14 -86.28 -18.79
C GLN A 691 -12.38 -85.83 -17.52
N PRO A 692 -11.54 -86.67 -16.88
CA PRO A 692 -11.10 -86.48 -15.51
C PRO A 692 -9.68 -85.89 -15.37
N VAL A 693 -9.58 -84.90 -14.47
CA VAL A 693 -8.53 -84.55 -13.46
C VAL A 693 -7.09 -85.12 -13.64
N PRO A 694 -6.05 -84.28 -13.41
CA PRO A 694 -5.23 -84.48 -12.20
C PRO A 694 -5.11 -83.24 -11.30
N ARG A 695 -5.16 -83.47 -9.98
CA ARG A 695 -4.90 -82.52 -8.88
C ARG A 695 -3.39 -82.38 -8.64
N HIS A 696 -2.94 -81.19 -8.24
CA HIS A 696 -1.96 -80.97 -7.15
C HIS A 696 -1.99 -79.48 -6.75
N GLN A 697 -2.58 -79.14 -5.60
CA GLN A 697 -1.97 -78.93 -4.28
C GLN A 697 -1.28 -77.57 -4.06
N THR A 698 -2.03 -76.70 -3.35
CA THR A 698 -1.63 -75.94 -2.14
C THR A 698 -0.30 -75.18 -2.11
N ARG A 699 -0.39 -73.85 -1.96
CA ARG A 699 -0.11 -73.14 -0.69
C ARG A 699 -0.29 -71.61 -0.84
N GLN A 700 -1.14 -71.04 0.02
CA GLN A 700 -0.86 -69.80 0.74
C GLN A 700 -0.98 -70.16 2.23
N PRO A 701 -0.20 -69.55 3.14
CA PRO A 701 -0.63 -68.28 3.73
C PRO A 701 0.52 -67.33 4.12
N GLY A 702 0.17 -66.05 4.29
CA GLY A 702 1.11 -64.97 4.64
C GLY A 702 1.43 -64.85 6.12
N GLY A 703 1.94 -63.67 6.48
CA GLY A 703 2.00 -63.14 7.85
C GLY A 703 3.38 -63.12 8.48
N MET A 704 4.05 -61.97 8.39
CA MET A 704 4.25 -61.04 9.52
C MET A 704 4.36 -59.61 8.98
#